data_AF-A0A1F9AKU7-F1
#
_entry.id   AF-A0A1F9AKU7-F1
#
_cell.length_a   1.000
_cell.length_b   1.000
_cell.length_c   1.000
_cell.angle_alpha   90.00
_cell.angle_beta   90.00
_cell.angle_gamma   90.00
#
_symmetry.space_group_name_H-M   'P 1'
#
loop_
_entity.id
_entity.type
_entity.pdbx_description
1 polymer ?
#
loop_
_entity_poly.entity_id
_entity_poly.type
_entity_poly.pdbx_seq_one_letter_code
_entity_poly.pdbx_strand_id
1 'polypeptide(L)'
;MKPPWGFSLPRHPGQRYDLPSSRVLSRALRHVRQLAAVLPPAGAPESGQAMAQTWVSDLVWFRLAEDREMLPPRFFPDHAEGLPALLAEWNKSVGFPLFHPDFYSNLDDGKERLLAWDRELHRRKFWPKGMPIALLGLLAQILPQGSRSAGRSYTPAAIRERLLDWALAPWLLKPGRPFTLLDPACGTGFFLLGALKRMIAKEEEAFRARTPLFFGPSGRPILSSVRRFELFREHLFGLEADEEALAVARRALFLVLLEGESLLQGTIPPGRALLSNLRSGDGLVDRTIALQEDLFRAGGRPKIQPFFWSDPEQGFGRVLSRGGFSAVVGNPPWAALKGKRRRPGYPPEVVAYLIRRYQASSSRPSLFELYLRRSLEFLAPEGIQAFLVPARMVSSPQFAGLRRFLREQGEVLNLHYGEPFPGVPTATVCYRFKKTARPRKTYAIKVSDAKGRTSSLPLRQFCAPEFAAKRKPRELELEPILKKIEAAGKKPLGEFLESGVGLIARPGKLFAHRQSPAQRGVVRGEHVHRYFRQGKSYLEFTARNLAGGTRKLQKLTRRDRILVRKTGARLAATLDDSGDLVEQSLYFLHLRERRLCRGYDLRYFLGILNSRVMSFYYRFRLAERPGVSPQLRKAHLDRLPIPALRRRDAAHFEQHRQLVEAVERRLQAGEAAEPELDTAIERRVAQLYGLEEKAFARIQKSLTEPDA
;
A
#
# COMPACT_ATOMS: atom_id res chain seq x y z
N MET A 1 25.92 -72.82 -16.63
CA MET A 1 26.41 -72.81 -18.02
C MET A 1 25.56 -71.85 -18.86
N LYS A 2 26.03 -71.45 -20.05
CA LYS A 2 25.35 -70.70 -21.14
C LYS A 2 25.92 -71.23 -22.48
N PRO A 3 25.35 -70.92 -23.67
CA PRO A 3 24.05 -70.29 -23.99
C PRO A 3 23.07 -71.44 -24.40
N PRO A 4 22.34 -71.53 -25.55
CA PRO A 4 21.77 -70.58 -26.54
C PRO A 4 20.26 -70.32 -26.24
N TRP A 5 19.37 -69.74 -27.07
CA TRP A 5 19.39 -69.20 -28.45
C TRP A 5 19.01 -67.69 -28.46
N GLY A 6 18.08 -67.23 -29.33
CA GLY A 6 17.62 -65.83 -29.45
C GLY A 6 16.26 -65.66 -30.17
N PHE A 7 15.91 -64.39 -30.48
CA PHE A 7 14.61 -63.84 -30.94
C PHE A 7 13.52 -63.68 -29.84
N SER A 8 12.69 -62.61 -29.77
CA SER A 8 12.74 -61.25 -30.37
C SER A 8 11.82 -60.26 -29.60
N LEU A 9 11.92 -58.95 -29.86
CA LEU A 9 11.28 -57.83 -29.12
C LEU A 9 9.75 -57.69 -29.33
N PRO A 10 9.05 -57.08 -28.35
CA PRO A 10 8.41 -55.79 -28.65
C PRO A 10 8.77 -54.65 -27.67
N ARG A 11 8.34 -53.42 -27.99
CA ARG A 11 8.91 -52.14 -27.48
C ARG A 11 8.29 -51.60 -26.18
N HIS A 12 9.16 -50.92 -25.40
CA HIS A 12 8.91 -49.98 -24.29
C HIS A 12 8.03 -50.44 -23.11
N PRO A 13 8.70 -50.64 -21.95
CA PRO A 13 8.46 -49.69 -20.85
C PRO A 13 9.72 -49.29 -20.07
N GLY A 14 9.66 -48.14 -19.40
CA GLY A 14 10.50 -47.80 -18.25
C GLY A 14 11.95 -47.37 -18.56
N GLN A 15 12.17 -46.06 -18.73
CA GLN A 15 13.43 -45.48 -18.26
C GLN A 15 13.47 -45.68 -16.73
N ARG A 16 14.38 -46.55 -16.26
CA ARG A 16 14.79 -46.52 -14.86
C ARG A 16 15.50 -45.18 -14.66
N TYR A 17 14.87 -44.28 -13.91
CA TYR A 17 15.62 -43.23 -13.24
C TYR A 17 16.60 -43.93 -12.30
N ASP A 18 17.90 -43.78 -12.55
CA ASP A 18 18.92 -44.21 -11.60
C ASP A 18 18.76 -43.38 -10.34
N LEU A 19 18.12 -43.98 -9.32
CA LEU A 19 18.08 -43.43 -7.97
C LEU A 19 19.52 -43.12 -7.54
N PRO A 20 19.79 -41.97 -6.88
CA PRO A 20 21.13 -41.66 -6.41
C PRO A 20 21.64 -42.82 -5.57
N SER A 21 22.85 -43.32 -5.88
CA SER A 21 23.39 -44.54 -5.29
C SER A 21 23.15 -44.59 -3.77
N SER A 22 22.82 -45.76 -3.23
CA SER A 22 22.41 -45.94 -1.82
C SER A 22 23.38 -45.30 -0.81
N ARG A 23 24.67 -45.16 -1.18
CA ARG A 23 25.69 -44.41 -0.43
C ARG A 23 25.41 -42.92 -0.27
N VAL A 24 24.84 -42.23 -1.27
CA VAL A 24 24.48 -40.80 -1.20
C VAL A 24 23.29 -40.59 -0.26
N LEU A 25 22.20 -41.34 -0.45
CA LEU A 25 21.05 -41.32 0.46
C LEU A 25 21.46 -41.72 1.89
N SER A 26 22.27 -42.77 2.06
CA SER A 26 22.75 -43.21 3.38
C SER A 26 23.79 -42.30 4.03
N ARG A 27 24.37 -41.34 3.29
CA ARG A 27 25.26 -40.30 3.83
C ARG A 27 24.48 -39.06 4.21
N ALA A 28 23.46 -38.69 3.43
CA ALA A 28 22.48 -37.65 3.78
C ALA A 28 21.65 -38.04 5.02
N LEU A 29 21.05 -39.24 5.03
CA LEU A 29 20.28 -39.75 6.17
C LEU A 29 21.11 -39.92 7.45
N ARG A 30 22.43 -40.17 7.36
CA ARG A 30 23.32 -40.15 8.52
C ARG A 30 23.54 -38.75 9.08
N HIS A 31 23.78 -37.75 8.22
CA HIS A 31 23.88 -36.36 8.67
C HIS A 31 22.56 -35.88 9.31
N VAL A 32 21.41 -36.22 8.71
CA VAL A 32 20.08 -35.91 9.28
C VAL A 32 19.88 -36.57 10.66
N ARG A 33 20.25 -37.85 10.82
CA ARG A 33 20.16 -38.54 12.13
C ARG A 33 21.15 -38.01 13.18
N GLN A 34 22.34 -37.58 12.77
CA GLN A 34 23.32 -36.96 13.67
C GLN A 34 22.89 -35.55 14.11
N LEU A 35 22.26 -34.77 13.23
CA LEU A 35 21.67 -33.46 13.56
C LEU A 35 20.46 -33.56 14.50
N ALA A 36 19.71 -34.68 14.46
CA ALA A 36 18.54 -34.89 15.30
C ALA A 36 18.85 -35.28 16.77
N ALA A 37 20.11 -35.58 17.10
CA ALA A 37 20.48 -36.16 18.40
C ALA A 37 20.94 -35.13 19.47
N VAL A 38 20.89 -33.82 19.19
CA VAL A 38 21.61 -32.78 19.96
C VAL A 38 20.73 -31.57 20.33
N LEU A 39 19.44 -31.78 20.59
CA LEU A 39 18.51 -30.73 21.03
C LEU A 39 18.53 -30.56 22.57
N PRO A 40 18.67 -29.34 23.14
CA PRO A 40 18.56 -29.09 24.59
C PRO A 40 17.11 -28.94 25.09
N PRO A 41 16.87 -29.01 26.42
CA PRO A 41 15.52 -28.99 27.00
C PRO A 41 14.93 -27.58 27.19
N ALA A 42 13.61 -27.58 27.45
CA ALA A 42 12.71 -26.43 27.37
C ALA A 42 13.11 -25.18 28.20
N GLY A 43 13.15 -24.02 27.53
CA GLY A 43 13.21 -22.74 28.24
C GLY A 43 13.22 -21.43 27.45
N ALA A 44 13.11 -21.40 26.11
CA ALA A 44 13.23 -20.17 25.33
C ALA A 44 11.88 -19.64 24.75
N PRO A 45 11.82 -18.37 24.26
CA PRO A 45 10.55 -17.76 23.79
C PRO A 45 10.21 -18.06 22.32
N GLU A 46 9.08 -18.73 22.08
CA GLU A 46 8.67 -19.37 20.81
C GLU A 46 8.69 -18.48 19.54
N SER A 47 8.34 -17.19 19.65
CA SER A 47 7.88 -16.40 18.49
C SER A 47 8.93 -16.10 17.41
N GLY A 48 10.22 -16.02 17.78
CA GLY A 48 11.31 -15.81 16.82
C GLY A 48 11.80 -17.11 16.16
N GLN A 49 11.62 -18.24 16.84
CA GLN A 49 12.12 -19.55 16.42
C GLN A 49 11.22 -20.20 15.37
N ALA A 50 9.90 -20.17 15.58
CA ALA A 50 8.94 -20.68 14.60
C ALA A 50 9.13 -20.01 13.22
N MET A 51 9.22 -18.67 13.20
CA MET A 51 9.31 -17.92 11.93
C MET A 51 10.61 -18.20 11.15
N ALA A 52 11.74 -18.41 11.84
CA ALA A 52 13.00 -18.77 11.20
C ALA A 52 13.00 -20.22 10.66
N GLN A 53 12.37 -21.15 11.37
CA GLN A 53 12.23 -22.53 10.90
C GLN A 53 11.32 -22.65 9.68
N THR A 54 10.16 -21.97 9.68
CA THR A 54 9.29 -21.95 8.51
C THR A 54 10.05 -21.44 7.29
N TRP A 55 10.86 -20.38 7.42
CA TRP A 55 11.61 -19.82 6.28
C TRP A 55 12.75 -20.70 5.77
N VAL A 56 13.47 -21.42 6.64
CA VAL A 56 14.51 -22.36 6.21
C VAL A 56 13.89 -23.60 5.58
N SER A 57 12.79 -24.09 6.15
CA SER A 57 11.96 -25.14 5.56
C SER A 57 11.48 -24.71 4.17
N ASP A 58 10.80 -23.57 4.06
CA ASP A 58 10.31 -22.99 2.80
C ASP A 58 11.43 -22.80 1.77
N LEU A 59 12.64 -22.37 2.15
CA LEU A 59 13.76 -22.24 1.21
C LEU A 59 14.22 -23.58 0.64
N VAL A 60 14.25 -24.62 1.47
CA VAL A 60 14.63 -25.99 1.08
C VAL A 60 13.51 -26.63 0.26
N TRP A 61 12.25 -26.47 0.67
CA TRP A 61 11.08 -26.96 -0.05
C TRP A 61 10.84 -26.23 -1.36
N PHE A 62 11.14 -24.93 -1.47
CA PHE A 62 11.11 -24.21 -2.75
C PHE A 62 12.19 -24.75 -3.70
N ARG A 63 13.38 -25.12 -3.18
CA ARG A 63 14.43 -25.80 -3.94
C ARG A 63 13.99 -27.17 -4.44
N LEU A 64 13.31 -27.94 -3.59
CA LEU A 64 12.75 -29.26 -3.92
C LEU A 64 11.48 -29.17 -4.81
N ALA A 65 10.81 -28.02 -4.86
CA ALA A 65 9.59 -27.81 -5.65
C ALA A 65 9.86 -27.16 -7.01
N GLU A 66 11.04 -26.56 -7.25
CA GLU A 66 11.53 -26.28 -8.60
C GLU A 66 11.89 -27.60 -9.34
N ASP A 67 12.42 -28.61 -8.63
CA ASP A 67 12.55 -30.00 -9.10
C ASP A 67 11.20 -30.76 -9.00
N ARG A 68 10.26 -30.39 -9.87
CA ARG A 68 8.81 -30.72 -9.79
C ARG A 68 8.35 -32.20 -9.76
N GLU A 69 9.22 -33.20 -9.62
CA GLU A 69 8.83 -34.63 -9.67
C GLU A 69 9.00 -35.42 -8.35
N MET A 70 9.64 -34.88 -7.29
CA MET A 70 10.32 -35.76 -6.32
C MET A 70 9.65 -36.14 -4.97
N LEU A 71 8.77 -35.36 -4.30
CA LEU A 71 8.33 -35.69 -2.92
C LEU A 71 6.87 -35.36 -2.51
N PRO A 72 6.16 -36.24 -1.76
CA PRO A 72 4.78 -36.03 -1.29
C PRO A 72 4.64 -35.41 0.13
N PRO A 73 3.45 -34.87 0.51
CA PRO A 73 3.29 -33.85 1.58
C PRO A 73 3.46 -34.29 3.05
N ARG A 74 3.94 -35.50 3.33
CA ARG A 74 3.90 -36.12 4.68
C ARG A 74 5.19 -35.97 5.51
N PHE A 75 6.07 -35.04 5.14
CA PHE A 75 7.44 -34.92 5.66
C PHE A 75 7.73 -33.60 6.40
N PHE A 76 6.72 -32.95 6.97
CA PHE A 76 6.85 -31.69 7.72
C PHE A 76 6.50 -31.89 9.20
N PRO A 77 7.47 -31.75 10.12
CA PRO A 77 7.20 -31.55 11.55
C PRO A 77 7.91 -30.32 12.15
N ASP A 78 7.41 -29.87 13.29
CA ASP A 78 7.66 -28.55 13.89
C ASP A 78 8.72 -28.51 15.03
N HIS A 79 9.16 -27.28 15.34
CA HIS A 79 9.82 -26.78 16.57
C HIS A 79 11.37 -26.74 16.68
N ALA A 80 11.84 -25.69 17.36
CA ALA A 80 13.23 -25.25 17.47
C ALA A 80 13.60 -24.87 18.91
N GLU A 81 14.76 -25.32 19.38
CA GLU A 81 15.58 -24.69 20.43
C GLU A 81 17.01 -25.25 20.31
N GLY A 82 18.07 -24.41 20.34
CA GLY A 82 19.46 -24.89 20.26
C GLY A 82 20.49 -24.06 19.44
N LEU A 83 20.08 -23.04 18.71
CA LEU A 83 20.96 -22.32 17.77
C LEU A 83 22.17 -21.54 18.38
N PRO A 84 22.11 -20.93 19.59
CA PRO A 84 23.21 -20.13 20.12
C PRO A 84 24.50 -20.92 20.44
N ALA A 85 24.37 -22.13 20.98
CA ALA A 85 25.51 -22.99 21.31
C ALA A 85 26.23 -23.46 20.03
N LEU A 86 25.46 -23.85 19.01
CA LEU A 86 25.99 -24.29 17.72
C LEU A 86 26.81 -23.19 17.02
N LEU A 87 26.39 -21.92 17.12
CA LEU A 87 27.14 -20.79 16.56
C LEU A 87 28.44 -20.48 17.32
N ALA A 88 28.47 -20.71 18.64
CA ALA A 88 29.70 -20.58 19.43
C ALA A 88 30.71 -21.70 19.11
N GLU A 89 30.24 -22.93 18.93
CA GLU A 89 31.07 -24.09 18.57
C GLU A 89 31.54 -24.03 17.11
N TRP A 90 30.73 -23.49 16.20
CA TRP A 90 31.13 -23.22 14.82
C TRP A 90 32.23 -22.14 14.78
N ASN A 91 32.07 -21.01 15.50
CA ASN A 91 33.14 -20.01 15.62
C ASN A 91 34.44 -20.59 16.20
N LYS A 92 34.35 -21.53 17.15
CA LYS A 92 35.51 -22.22 17.75
C LYS A 92 36.23 -23.17 16.78
N SER A 93 35.51 -23.76 15.83
CA SER A 93 36.04 -24.80 14.91
C SER A 93 36.57 -24.26 13.57
N VAL A 94 36.07 -23.11 13.08
CA VAL A 94 36.67 -22.41 11.91
C VAL A 94 37.58 -21.24 12.27
N GLY A 95 37.60 -20.80 13.54
CA GLY A 95 38.62 -19.88 14.06
C GLY A 95 38.58 -18.43 13.55
N PHE A 96 37.52 -18.00 12.85
CA PHE A 96 37.36 -16.62 12.39
C PHE A 96 35.89 -16.12 12.43
N PRO A 97 35.65 -14.84 12.79
CA PRO A 97 34.30 -14.33 12.99
C PRO A 97 33.75 -13.61 11.74
N LEU A 98 32.91 -14.29 10.96
CA LEU A 98 32.30 -13.74 9.74
C LEU A 98 31.34 -12.55 9.95
N PHE A 99 30.99 -12.23 11.20
CA PHE A 99 29.92 -11.29 11.55
C PHE A 99 30.23 -10.35 12.74
N HIS A 100 31.48 -10.21 13.19
CA HIS A 100 31.80 -9.28 14.29
C HIS A 100 31.93 -7.83 13.79
N PRO A 101 31.29 -6.83 14.43
CA PRO A 101 31.34 -5.43 13.99
C PRO A 101 32.77 -4.87 13.88
N ASP A 102 33.61 -5.17 14.86
CA ASP A 102 34.99 -4.66 14.95
C ASP A 102 35.95 -5.28 13.90
N PHE A 103 35.51 -6.27 13.10
CA PHE A 103 36.31 -6.79 12.00
C PHE A 103 36.36 -5.82 10.80
N TYR A 104 35.44 -4.85 10.74
CA TYR A 104 35.29 -3.93 9.60
C TYR A 104 35.86 -2.53 9.84
N SER A 105 36.42 -2.24 11.03
CA SER A 105 36.96 -0.92 11.39
C SER A 105 38.29 -0.59 10.71
N ASN A 106 39.14 -1.58 10.43
CA ASN A 106 40.47 -1.41 9.83
C ASN A 106 40.48 -1.68 8.31
N LEU A 107 39.55 -1.07 7.58
CA LEU A 107 39.29 -1.34 6.15
C LEU A 107 40.21 -0.58 5.17
N ASP A 108 41.51 -0.52 5.47
CA ASP A 108 42.54 0.03 4.56
C ASP A 108 43.41 -1.08 3.92
N ASP A 109 43.80 -2.12 4.68
CA ASP A 109 44.53 -3.31 4.15
C ASP A 109 43.61 -4.38 3.49
N GLY A 110 42.32 -4.08 3.33
CA GLY A 110 41.29 -5.10 3.10
C GLY A 110 41.43 -5.94 1.82
N LYS A 111 42.06 -5.41 0.76
CA LYS A 111 42.07 -6.06 -0.57
C LYS A 111 42.90 -7.34 -0.59
N GLU A 112 44.12 -7.32 -0.05
CA GLU A 112 45.01 -8.48 -0.09
C GLU A 112 44.55 -9.59 0.86
N ARG A 113 44.06 -9.23 2.04
CA ARG A 113 43.48 -10.20 2.98
C ARG A 113 42.23 -10.88 2.44
N LEU A 114 41.30 -10.17 1.78
CA LEU A 114 40.15 -10.80 1.12
C LEU A 114 40.56 -11.73 -0.03
N LEU A 115 41.56 -11.35 -0.84
CA LEU A 115 42.09 -12.20 -1.91
C LEU A 115 42.92 -13.38 -1.39
N ALA A 116 43.55 -13.27 -0.22
CA ALA A 116 44.18 -14.40 0.47
C ALA A 116 43.12 -15.33 1.07
N TRP A 117 42.02 -14.79 1.59
CA TRP A 117 40.89 -15.55 2.12
C TRP A 117 40.17 -16.34 1.03
N ASP A 118 39.77 -15.71 -0.07
CA ASP A 118 39.14 -16.41 -1.20
C ASP A 118 40.04 -17.53 -1.75
N ARG A 119 41.35 -17.26 -1.85
CA ARG A 119 42.35 -18.28 -2.22
C ARG A 119 42.44 -19.42 -1.20
N GLU A 120 42.41 -19.16 0.10
CA GLU A 120 42.46 -20.21 1.14
C GLU A 120 41.17 -21.05 1.18
N LEU A 121 40.01 -20.41 1.00
CA LEU A 121 38.70 -21.05 0.95
C LEU A 121 38.55 -21.92 -0.30
N HIS A 122 39.10 -21.49 -1.44
CA HIS A 122 39.30 -22.30 -2.64
C HIS A 122 40.29 -23.45 -2.42
N ARG A 123 41.48 -23.18 -1.84
CA ARG A 123 42.55 -24.16 -1.61
C ARG A 123 42.10 -25.32 -0.72
N ARG A 124 41.26 -25.04 0.28
CA ARG A 124 40.64 -26.05 1.16
C ARG A 124 39.41 -26.75 0.57
N LYS A 125 39.02 -26.45 -0.68
CA LYS A 125 37.83 -27.00 -1.38
C LYS A 125 36.54 -26.86 -0.55
N PHE A 126 36.43 -25.81 0.27
CA PHE A 126 35.36 -25.68 1.26
C PHE A 126 34.02 -25.23 0.63
N TRP A 127 34.07 -24.75 -0.63
CA TRP A 127 32.89 -24.38 -1.42
C TRP A 127 32.35 -25.61 -2.14
N PRO A 128 31.07 -25.98 -1.95
CA PRO A 128 30.43 -26.99 -2.78
C PRO A 128 30.53 -26.57 -4.25
N LYS A 129 31.07 -27.44 -5.12
CA LYS A 129 31.09 -27.20 -6.56
C LYS A 129 29.67 -26.90 -7.05
N GLY A 130 29.44 -25.68 -7.53
CA GLY A 130 28.15 -25.25 -8.08
C GLY A 130 27.24 -24.44 -7.14
N MET A 131 27.69 -24.00 -5.95
CA MET A 131 26.88 -23.09 -5.11
C MET A 131 26.65 -21.74 -5.84
N PRO A 132 25.39 -21.36 -6.19
CA PRO A 132 25.18 -20.18 -7.03
C PRO A 132 25.35 -18.87 -6.27
N ILE A 133 26.08 -17.91 -6.86
CA ILE A 133 26.20 -16.53 -6.35
C ILE A 133 24.82 -15.88 -6.16
N ALA A 134 23.84 -16.26 -6.98
CA ALA A 134 22.42 -15.90 -6.84
C ALA A 134 21.85 -16.20 -5.45
N LEU A 135 22.31 -17.24 -4.75
CA LEU A 135 21.85 -17.58 -3.40
C LEU A 135 22.30 -16.55 -2.36
N LEU A 136 23.54 -16.07 -2.46
CA LEU A 136 24.05 -14.98 -1.62
C LEU A 136 23.31 -13.67 -1.92
N GLY A 137 23.01 -13.42 -3.20
CA GLY A 137 22.16 -12.32 -3.63
C GLY A 137 20.72 -12.42 -3.09
N LEU A 138 20.17 -13.63 -2.94
CA LEU A 138 18.86 -13.88 -2.34
C LEU A 138 18.88 -13.64 -0.82
N LEU A 139 19.88 -14.19 -0.13
CA LEU A 139 20.06 -14.02 1.32
C LEU A 139 20.23 -12.54 1.68
N ALA A 140 21.02 -11.77 0.92
CA ALA A 140 21.16 -10.32 1.11
C ALA A 140 19.83 -9.54 0.92
N GLN A 141 18.89 -10.06 0.11
CA GLN A 141 17.56 -9.47 -0.06
C GLN A 141 16.58 -9.85 1.07
N ILE A 142 16.78 -10.99 1.73
CA ILE A 142 15.87 -11.54 2.75
C ILE A 142 16.26 -11.07 4.16
N LEU A 143 17.54 -11.02 4.49
CA LEU A 143 18.06 -10.67 5.82
C LEU A 143 17.58 -9.32 6.41
N PRO A 144 17.32 -8.24 5.64
CA PRO A 144 16.91 -6.95 6.22
C PRO A 144 15.47 -6.84 6.73
N GLN A 145 14.63 -7.88 6.59
CA GLN A 145 13.19 -7.81 6.93
C GLN A 145 12.91 -7.63 8.45
N GLY A 146 13.94 -7.77 9.32
CA GLY A 146 13.79 -7.91 10.76
C GLY A 146 13.61 -6.63 11.61
N SER A 147 13.83 -5.41 11.10
CA SER A 147 13.68 -4.18 11.92
C SER A 147 12.63 -3.20 11.38
N ARG A 148 11.47 -3.14 12.05
CA ARG A 148 10.39 -2.16 11.82
C ARG A 148 10.60 -0.82 12.54
N SER A 149 11.79 -0.56 13.08
CA SER A 149 12.16 0.72 13.68
C SER A 149 12.56 1.75 12.60
N ALA A 150 12.35 3.04 12.90
CA ALA A 150 12.79 4.20 12.12
C ALA A 150 12.22 4.40 10.69
N GLY A 151 11.15 3.71 10.29
CA GLY A 151 10.45 3.98 9.01
C GLY A 151 11.01 3.20 7.81
N ARG A 152 11.86 2.21 8.06
CA ARG A 152 12.28 1.19 7.10
C ARG A 152 11.04 0.41 6.61
N SER A 153 10.78 0.38 5.30
CA SER A 153 9.63 -0.35 4.72
C SER A 153 9.96 -0.83 3.31
N TYR A 154 10.16 -2.15 3.16
CA TYR A 154 10.49 -2.79 1.90
C TYR A 154 9.38 -2.57 0.84
N THR A 155 9.77 -2.24 -0.39
CA THR A 155 8.81 -1.99 -1.47
C THR A 155 8.42 -3.32 -2.17
N PRO A 156 7.13 -3.70 -2.18
CA PRO A 156 6.65 -4.91 -2.87
C PRO A 156 7.06 -4.98 -4.34
N ALA A 157 7.28 -6.21 -4.84
CA ALA A 157 7.78 -6.43 -6.21
C ALA A 157 6.88 -5.78 -7.29
N ALA A 158 5.56 -5.97 -7.24
CA ALA A 158 4.62 -5.39 -8.21
C ALA A 158 4.74 -3.86 -8.31
N ILE A 159 4.88 -3.19 -7.17
CA ILE A 159 5.09 -1.73 -7.09
C ILE A 159 6.45 -1.34 -7.67
N ARG A 160 7.52 -2.05 -7.27
CA ARG A 160 8.89 -1.78 -7.74
C ARG A 160 8.98 -1.92 -9.26
N GLU A 161 8.51 -3.04 -9.81
CA GLU A 161 8.53 -3.28 -11.25
C GLU A 161 7.72 -2.22 -12.01
N ARG A 162 6.53 -1.85 -11.53
CA ARG A 162 5.71 -0.78 -12.13
C ARG A 162 6.44 0.56 -12.22
N LEU A 163 7.17 0.94 -11.16
CA LEU A 163 7.92 2.20 -11.13
C LEU A 163 9.18 2.14 -12.02
N LEU A 164 9.85 1.00 -12.07
CA LEU A 164 10.97 0.75 -12.98
C LEU A 164 10.55 0.76 -14.45
N ASP A 165 9.39 0.19 -14.80
CA ASP A 165 8.80 0.29 -16.15
C ASP A 165 8.70 1.75 -16.60
N TRP A 166 8.22 2.63 -15.70
CA TRP A 166 8.00 4.04 -16.00
C TRP A 166 9.28 4.87 -16.06
N ALA A 167 10.24 4.59 -15.18
CA ALA A 167 11.52 5.29 -15.08
C ALA A 167 12.47 4.92 -16.22
N LEU A 168 12.54 3.62 -16.57
CA LEU A 168 13.50 3.09 -17.56
C LEU A 168 12.96 3.09 -19.00
N ALA A 169 11.66 3.31 -19.22
CA ALA A 169 11.07 3.35 -20.56
C ALA A 169 11.87 4.20 -21.59
N PRO A 170 12.39 5.41 -21.27
CA PRO A 170 13.19 6.18 -22.23
C PRO A 170 14.47 5.48 -22.70
N TRP A 171 15.16 4.78 -21.79
CA TRP A 171 16.40 4.05 -22.09
C TRP A 171 16.13 2.72 -22.79
N LEU A 172 15.14 1.95 -22.30
CA LEU A 172 14.78 0.65 -22.89
C LEU A 172 14.30 0.76 -24.36
N LEU A 173 13.72 1.90 -24.74
CA LEU A 173 13.31 2.20 -26.12
C LEU A 173 14.49 2.65 -27.02
N LYS A 174 15.55 3.22 -26.45
CA LYS A 174 16.72 3.76 -27.19
C LYS A 174 18.01 3.54 -26.40
N PRO A 175 18.46 2.27 -26.25
CA PRO A 175 19.74 1.98 -25.59
C PRO A 175 20.91 2.65 -26.33
N GLY A 176 21.96 2.99 -25.60
CA GLY A 176 23.14 3.70 -26.13
C GLY A 176 23.07 5.24 -26.09
N ARG A 177 21.95 5.84 -25.66
CA ARG A 177 21.92 7.26 -25.26
C ARG A 177 22.39 7.44 -23.82
N PRO A 178 23.11 8.54 -23.48
CA PRO A 178 23.41 8.89 -22.10
C PRO A 178 22.14 8.91 -21.24
N PHE A 179 22.16 8.16 -20.15
CA PHE A 179 21.03 8.02 -19.25
C PHE A 179 21.54 7.84 -17.82
N THR A 180 20.90 8.49 -16.87
CA THR A 180 21.23 8.38 -15.45
C THR A 180 19.96 8.25 -14.61
N LEU A 181 19.92 7.26 -13.74
CA LEU A 181 18.84 6.97 -12.81
C LEU A 181 19.34 7.10 -11.37
N LEU A 182 18.62 7.89 -10.58
CA LEU A 182 18.85 8.09 -9.16
C LEU A 182 17.74 7.44 -8.33
N ASP A 183 18.12 6.74 -7.26
CA ASP A 183 17.25 6.53 -6.10
C ASP A 183 17.77 7.39 -4.93
N PRO A 184 17.03 8.44 -4.52
CA PRO A 184 17.51 9.42 -3.54
C PRO A 184 17.32 8.97 -2.07
N ALA A 185 16.68 7.81 -1.84
CA ALA A 185 16.49 7.20 -0.53
C ALA A 185 16.50 5.67 -0.70
N CYS A 186 17.62 5.14 -1.20
CA CYS A 186 17.67 3.82 -1.82
C CYS A 186 17.54 2.66 -0.84
N GLY A 187 17.71 2.89 0.47
CA GLY A 187 17.75 1.86 1.50
C GLY A 187 18.73 0.75 1.11
N THR A 188 18.22 -0.48 1.10
CA THR A 188 18.95 -1.69 0.71
C THR A 188 19.09 -1.90 -0.82
N GLY A 189 18.80 -0.88 -1.63
CA GLY A 189 19.20 -0.80 -3.04
C GLY A 189 18.28 -1.49 -4.05
N PHE A 190 17.09 -1.96 -3.65
CA PHE A 190 16.23 -2.80 -4.49
C PHE A 190 15.81 -2.19 -5.83
N PHE A 191 15.57 -0.87 -5.90
CA PHE A 191 15.28 -0.21 -7.18
C PHE A 191 16.48 -0.22 -8.11
N LEU A 192 17.68 0.07 -7.59
CA LEU A 192 18.93 0.04 -8.34
C LEU A 192 19.27 -1.38 -8.81
N LEU A 193 19.03 -2.38 -7.95
CA LEU A 193 19.20 -3.80 -8.27
C LEU A 193 18.25 -4.24 -9.40
N GLY A 194 16.97 -3.86 -9.32
CA GLY A 194 15.99 -4.13 -10.37
C GLY A 194 16.31 -3.40 -11.68
N ALA A 195 16.79 -2.16 -11.60
CA ALA A 195 17.23 -1.40 -12.76
C ALA A 195 18.45 -2.04 -13.44
N LEU A 196 19.47 -2.41 -12.66
CA LEU A 196 20.66 -3.11 -13.15
C LEU A 196 20.29 -4.40 -13.87
N LYS A 197 19.46 -5.26 -13.28
CA LYS A 197 19.01 -6.52 -13.91
C LYS A 197 18.28 -6.28 -15.24
N ARG A 198 17.45 -5.24 -15.33
CA ARG A 198 16.76 -4.85 -16.57
C ARG A 198 17.73 -4.31 -17.64
N MET A 199 18.77 -3.57 -17.23
CA MET A 199 19.81 -3.07 -18.14
C MET A 199 20.68 -4.21 -18.68
N ILE A 200 21.13 -5.11 -17.80
CA ILE A 200 21.89 -6.32 -18.15
C ILE A 200 21.11 -7.16 -19.16
N ALA A 201 19.85 -7.52 -18.85
CA ALA A 201 19.03 -8.32 -19.75
C ALA A 201 18.82 -7.66 -21.12
N LYS A 202 18.74 -6.32 -21.18
CA LYS A 202 18.56 -5.58 -22.43
C LYS A 202 19.84 -5.51 -23.26
N GLU A 203 21.01 -5.40 -22.63
CA GLU A 203 22.29 -5.51 -23.35
C GLU A 203 22.56 -6.95 -23.80
N GLU A 204 22.27 -7.97 -22.98
CA GLU A 204 22.37 -9.38 -23.39
C GLU A 204 21.51 -9.71 -24.62
N GLU A 205 20.29 -9.16 -24.70
CA GLU A 205 19.43 -9.25 -25.89
C GLU A 205 20.11 -8.61 -27.12
N ALA A 206 20.74 -7.44 -26.96
CA ALA A 206 21.40 -6.73 -28.07
C ALA A 206 22.70 -7.43 -28.53
N PHE A 207 23.51 -7.95 -27.60
CA PHE A 207 24.77 -8.63 -27.92
C PHE A 207 24.56 -10.02 -28.55
N ARG A 208 23.44 -10.71 -28.27
CA ARG A 208 23.04 -11.94 -28.99
C ARG A 208 22.91 -11.76 -30.50
N ALA A 209 22.75 -10.53 -30.97
CA ALA A 209 22.68 -10.21 -32.40
C ALA A 209 24.04 -9.85 -33.03
N ARG A 210 25.16 -9.80 -32.27
CA ARG A 210 26.44 -9.22 -32.76
C ARG A 210 27.74 -9.96 -32.43
N THR A 211 27.86 -10.68 -31.30
CA THR A 211 29.03 -11.53 -30.93
C THR A 211 30.36 -10.72 -30.70
N PRO A 212 31.27 -11.11 -29.76
CA PRO A 212 31.26 -12.28 -28.90
C PRO A 212 30.69 -12.03 -27.49
N LEU A 213 29.95 -13.02 -27.02
CA LEU A 213 29.49 -13.15 -25.62
C LEU A 213 30.37 -14.19 -24.92
N PHE A 214 30.57 -14.04 -23.62
CA PHE A 214 31.15 -15.11 -22.82
C PHE A 214 30.11 -16.20 -22.59
N PHE A 215 30.47 -17.47 -22.82
CA PHE A 215 29.64 -18.61 -22.46
C PHE A 215 29.82 -18.91 -20.98
N GLY A 216 28.78 -18.70 -20.19
CA GLY A 216 28.77 -19.11 -18.78
C GLY A 216 28.78 -20.64 -18.63
N PRO A 217 28.92 -21.18 -17.40
CA PRO A 217 29.00 -22.63 -17.16
C PRO A 217 27.80 -23.45 -17.65
N SER A 218 26.67 -22.80 -17.96
CA SER A 218 25.44 -23.39 -18.50
C SER A 218 25.35 -23.32 -20.03
N GLY A 219 26.40 -22.91 -20.74
CA GLY A 219 26.40 -22.70 -22.19
C GLY A 219 25.57 -21.50 -22.65
N ARG A 220 25.06 -20.67 -21.72
CA ARG A 220 24.32 -19.45 -22.05
C ARG A 220 25.28 -18.26 -22.18
N PRO A 221 25.06 -17.37 -23.17
CA PRO A 221 25.80 -16.12 -23.26
C PRO A 221 25.43 -15.18 -22.11
N ILE A 222 26.44 -14.62 -21.44
CA ILE A 222 26.32 -13.66 -20.34
C ILE A 222 27.21 -12.43 -20.57
N LEU A 223 26.87 -11.29 -19.97
CA LEU A 223 27.77 -10.13 -19.93
C LEU A 223 28.93 -10.34 -18.94
N SER A 224 30.11 -9.86 -19.31
CA SER A 224 31.25 -9.80 -18.39
C SER A 224 30.94 -8.93 -17.17
N SER A 225 31.57 -9.22 -16.05
CA SER A 225 31.48 -8.38 -14.84
C SER A 225 31.95 -6.96 -15.14
N VAL A 226 32.99 -6.80 -15.95
CA VAL A 226 33.49 -5.50 -16.44
C VAL A 226 32.36 -4.68 -17.08
N ARG A 227 31.64 -5.23 -18.07
CA ARG A 227 30.55 -4.49 -18.74
C ARG A 227 29.38 -4.21 -17.78
N ARG A 228 29.11 -5.10 -16.84
CA ARG A 228 28.09 -4.89 -15.80
C ARG A 228 28.50 -3.78 -14.81
N PHE A 229 29.78 -3.68 -14.46
CA PHE A 229 30.32 -2.58 -13.67
C PHE A 229 30.26 -1.24 -14.42
N GLU A 230 30.53 -1.22 -15.73
CA GLU A 230 30.33 -0.04 -16.59
C GLU A 230 28.87 0.40 -16.58
N LEU A 231 27.93 -0.50 -16.89
CA LEU A 231 26.49 -0.23 -16.82
C LEU A 231 26.06 0.38 -15.49
N PHE A 232 26.55 -0.16 -14.36
CA PHE A 232 26.28 0.39 -13.05
C PHE A 232 26.87 1.81 -12.89
N ARG A 233 28.15 2.01 -13.24
CA ARG A 233 28.86 3.29 -13.06
C ARG A 233 28.35 4.40 -13.97
N GLU A 234 27.92 4.07 -15.18
CA GLU A 234 27.39 5.02 -16.17
C GLU A 234 25.95 5.43 -15.84
N HIS A 235 25.12 4.51 -15.33
CA HIS A 235 23.68 4.71 -15.29
C HIS A 235 23.04 4.78 -13.90
N LEU A 236 23.62 4.20 -12.85
CA LEU A 236 22.91 3.97 -11.58
C LEU A 236 23.54 4.70 -10.39
N PHE A 237 22.71 5.46 -9.67
CA PHE A 237 23.11 6.32 -8.57
C PHE A 237 22.18 6.15 -7.37
N GLY A 238 22.74 6.11 -6.16
CA GLY A 238 21.99 5.87 -4.93
C GLY A 238 22.46 6.76 -3.79
N LEU A 239 21.50 7.30 -3.04
CA LEU A 239 21.74 8.02 -1.79
C LEU A 239 20.91 7.39 -0.67
N GLU A 240 21.53 7.20 0.49
CA GLU A 240 20.86 6.75 1.71
C GLU A 240 21.54 7.38 2.93
N ALA A 241 20.77 7.74 3.97
CA ALA A 241 21.31 8.30 5.21
C ALA A 241 21.61 7.22 6.26
N ASP A 242 21.10 6.01 6.07
CA ASP A 242 21.32 4.81 6.87
C ASP A 242 22.49 3.97 6.32
N GLU A 243 23.67 4.09 6.94
CA GLU A 243 24.89 3.42 6.46
C GLU A 243 24.81 1.89 6.52
N GLU A 244 24.01 1.31 7.43
CA GLU A 244 23.76 -0.14 7.48
C GLU A 244 23.00 -0.59 6.23
N ALA A 245 21.92 0.13 5.89
CA ALA A 245 21.12 -0.17 4.70
C ALA A 245 21.92 0.02 3.41
N LEU A 246 22.74 1.08 3.34
CA LEU A 246 23.65 1.34 2.22
C LEU A 246 24.73 0.26 2.08
N ALA A 247 25.25 -0.27 3.20
CA ALA A 247 26.20 -1.38 3.19
C ALA A 247 25.56 -2.67 2.65
N VAL A 248 24.29 -2.95 2.97
CA VAL A 248 23.53 -4.06 2.36
C VAL A 248 23.34 -3.83 0.86
N ALA A 249 22.95 -2.62 0.45
CA ALA A 249 22.78 -2.26 -0.96
C ALA A 249 24.07 -2.51 -1.78
N ARG A 250 25.21 -2.05 -1.25
CA ARG A 250 26.54 -2.27 -1.85
C ARG A 250 26.85 -3.76 -2.02
N ARG A 251 26.62 -4.59 -0.99
CA ARG A 251 26.84 -6.05 -1.06
C ARG A 251 25.92 -6.73 -2.09
N ALA A 252 24.62 -6.42 -2.08
CA ALA A 252 23.64 -7.02 -2.98
C ALA A 252 23.93 -6.70 -4.46
N LEU A 253 24.30 -5.44 -4.76
CA LEU A 253 24.70 -5.02 -6.10
C LEU A 253 26.02 -5.68 -6.53
N PHE A 254 27.04 -5.70 -5.67
CA PHE A 254 28.33 -6.34 -5.96
C PHE A 254 28.18 -7.83 -6.34
N LEU A 255 27.33 -8.57 -5.63
CA LEU A 255 27.08 -9.98 -5.93
C LEU A 255 26.44 -10.20 -7.32
N VAL A 256 25.50 -9.33 -7.74
CA VAL A 256 24.89 -9.42 -9.09
C VAL A 256 25.84 -8.95 -10.20
N LEU A 257 26.77 -8.04 -9.88
CA LEU A 257 27.83 -7.62 -10.80
C LEU A 257 28.85 -8.74 -11.08
N LEU A 258 28.99 -9.72 -10.18
CA LEU A 258 29.87 -10.90 -10.32
C LEU A 258 29.15 -12.19 -10.77
N GLU A 259 27.82 -12.20 -10.84
CA GLU A 259 27.02 -13.40 -11.13
C GLU A 259 27.46 -14.08 -12.46
N GLY A 260 27.68 -15.39 -12.45
CA GLY A 260 27.97 -16.17 -13.67
C GLY A 260 29.43 -16.21 -14.15
N GLU A 261 30.33 -15.37 -13.63
CA GLU A 261 31.77 -15.51 -13.90
C GLU A 261 32.45 -16.50 -12.94
N SER A 262 33.43 -17.24 -13.46
CA SER A 262 34.34 -18.03 -12.63
C SER A 262 35.44 -17.09 -12.11
N LEU A 263 35.55 -16.96 -10.78
CA LEU A 263 36.59 -16.14 -10.11
C LEU A 263 38.03 -16.56 -10.46
N LEU A 264 38.20 -17.71 -11.12
CA LEU A 264 39.48 -18.29 -11.52
C LEU A 264 40.05 -17.75 -12.85
N GLN A 265 39.33 -16.90 -13.59
CA GLN A 265 39.72 -16.47 -14.95
C GLN A 265 39.93 -14.96 -15.16
N GLY A 266 39.87 -14.12 -14.11
CA GLY A 266 40.01 -12.67 -14.30
C GLY A 266 40.42 -11.86 -13.07
N THR A 267 41.03 -10.70 -13.31
CA THR A 267 41.40 -9.71 -12.29
C THR A 267 40.16 -8.98 -11.76
N ILE A 268 39.70 -9.36 -10.57
CA ILE A 268 38.60 -8.66 -9.87
C ILE A 268 38.99 -7.19 -9.64
N PRO A 269 38.27 -6.20 -10.21
CA PRO A 269 38.58 -4.80 -10.00
C PRO A 269 38.27 -4.40 -8.53
N PRO A 270 39.00 -3.44 -7.93
CA PRO A 270 38.86 -3.12 -6.51
C PRO A 270 37.46 -2.53 -6.17
N GLY A 271 36.66 -3.32 -5.44
CA GLY A 271 35.20 -3.09 -5.29
C GLY A 271 34.76 -1.76 -4.66
N ARG A 272 35.60 -1.10 -3.85
CA ARG A 272 35.23 0.16 -3.17
C ARG A 272 35.10 1.34 -4.14
N ALA A 273 35.91 1.38 -5.20
CA ALA A 273 35.84 2.41 -6.24
C ALA A 273 34.69 2.19 -7.24
N LEU A 274 34.31 0.93 -7.46
CA LEU A 274 33.28 0.54 -8.43
C LEU A 274 31.87 0.98 -8.03
N LEU A 275 31.59 1.03 -6.73
CA LEU A 275 30.29 1.42 -6.17
C LEU A 275 30.26 2.86 -5.65
N SER A 276 31.14 3.73 -6.16
CA SER A 276 31.24 5.16 -5.82
C SER A 276 29.97 5.97 -6.10
N ASN A 277 29.07 5.48 -6.95
CA ASN A 277 27.74 6.06 -7.17
C ASN A 277 26.74 5.80 -6.02
N LEU A 278 27.08 4.96 -5.03
CA LEU A 278 26.29 4.72 -3.82
C LEU A 278 26.89 5.51 -2.65
N ARG A 279 26.22 6.58 -2.23
CA ARG A 279 26.74 7.55 -1.26
C ARG A 279 25.89 7.63 0.01
N SER A 280 26.53 8.02 1.10
CA SER A 280 25.90 8.26 2.40
C SER A 280 25.52 9.74 2.54
N GLY A 281 24.36 10.03 3.12
CA GLY A 281 23.97 11.39 3.54
C GLY A 281 22.48 11.73 3.39
N ASP A 282 22.08 12.84 4.00
CA ASP A 282 20.72 13.38 3.92
C ASP A 282 20.51 14.15 2.61
N GLY A 283 19.67 13.62 1.72
CA GLY A 283 19.38 14.24 0.43
C GLY A 283 18.63 15.58 0.50
N LEU A 284 18.01 15.92 1.64
CA LEU A 284 17.23 17.15 1.82
C LEU A 284 18.06 18.31 2.38
N VAL A 285 19.19 18.03 3.05
CA VAL A 285 20.08 19.03 3.66
C VAL A 285 21.39 19.09 2.89
N ASP A 286 21.61 20.22 2.22
CA ASP A 286 22.85 20.50 1.48
C ASP A 286 23.87 21.21 2.37
N ARG A 287 25.16 20.87 2.31
CA ARG A 287 26.17 21.52 3.16
C ARG A 287 26.33 23.01 2.84
N THR A 288 26.16 23.41 1.57
CA THR A 288 26.28 24.83 1.19
C THR A 288 25.19 25.67 1.86
N ILE A 289 23.95 25.17 1.86
CA ILE A 289 22.79 25.84 2.48
C ILE A 289 22.89 25.77 4.02
N ALA A 290 23.32 24.63 4.56
CA ALA A 290 23.59 24.44 5.98
C ALA A 290 24.59 25.46 6.57
N LEU A 291 25.62 25.82 5.80
CA LEU A 291 26.62 26.84 6.16
C LEU A 291 26.08 28.27 6.01
N GLN A 292 25.21 28.52 5.03
CA GLN A 292 24.57 29.84 4.83
C GLN A 292 23.55 30.20 5.92
N GLU A 293 22.89 29.20 6.51
CA GLU A 293 21.85 29.41 7.52
C GLU A 293 22.31 29.22 8.98
N ASP A 294 23.63 29.07 9.22
CA ASP A 294 24.24 28.84 10.54
C ASP A 294 23.67 27.67 11.37
N LEU A 295 22.91 26.76 10.74
CA LEU A 295 22.22 25.60 11.34
C LEU A 295 23.16 24.60 12.05
N PHE A 296 24.47 24.82 11.99
CA PHE A 296 25.54 23.94 12.46
C PHE A 296 26.50 24.62 13.45
N ARG A 297 26.32 25.92 13.78
CA ARG A 297 27.25 26.68 14.63
C ARG A 297 26.98 26.58 16.14
N ALA A 298 25.87 25.97 16.57
CA ALA A 298 25.54 25.82 17.99
C ALA A 298 25.84 24.41 18.54
N GLY A 299 26.91 24.27 19.33
CA GLY A 299 26.94 23.30 20.44
C GLY A 299 27.41 21.86 20.17
N GLY A 300 28.07 21.56 19.05
CA GLY A 300 28.73 20.26 18.82
C GLY A 300 28.30 19.53 17.55
N ARG A 301 28.88 18.35 17.29
CA ARG A 301 28.75 17.62 16.01
C ARG A 301 27.27 17.44 15.60
N PRO A 302 26.90 17.73 14.33
CA PRO A 302 25.52 17.64 13.90
C PRO A 302 25.03 16.18 13.89
N LYS A 303 23.78 15.98 14.32
CA LYS A 303 23.06 14.70 14.21
C LYS A 303 22.61 14.35 12.77
N ILE A 304 22.91 15.21 11.80
CA ILE A 304 22.52 15.08 10.40
C ILE A 304 23.78 15.23 9.55
N GLN A 305 24.01 14.28 8.65
CA GLN A 305 25.09 14.29 7.68
C GLN A 305 24.59 14.93 6.37
N PRO A 306 24.89 16.21 6.07
CA PRO A 306 24.41 16.85 4.85
C PRO A 306 25.07 16.24 3.60
N PHE A 307 24.35 16.19 2.49
CA PHE A 307 24.86 15.67 1.22
C PHE A 307 25.26 16.81 0.26
N PHE A 308 26.41 16.66 -0.41
CA PHE A 308 27.09 17.70 -1.17
C PHE A 308 26.68 17.64 -2.65
N TRP A 309 25.43 17.94 -3.00
CA TRP A 309 24.88 17.62 -4.33
C TRP A 309 25.71 18.14 -5.51
N SER A 310 26.19 19.40 -5.43
CA SER A 310 26.97 20.06 -6.47
C SER A 310 28.44 19.64 -6.54
N ASP A 311 28.96 18.93 -5.53
CA ASP A 311 30.36 18.52 -5.47
C ASP A 311 30.64 17.38 -6.49
N PRO A 312 31.66 17.51 -7.36
CA PRO A 312 31.95 16.53 -8.40
C PRO A 312 32.65 15.25 -7.90
N GLU A 313 33.09 15.19 -6.64
CA GLU A 313 33.84 14.07 -6.05
C GLU A 313 33.12 13.46 -4.85
N GLN A 314 32.61 14.29 -3.94
CA GLN A 314 31.84 13.91 -2.75
C GLN A 314 30.35 13.71 -3.05
N GLY A 315 29.84 14.31 -4.14
CA GLY A 315 28.44 14.25 -4.53
C GLY A 315 28.19 13.75 -5.95
N PHE A 316 27.22 14.36 -6.61
CA PHE A 316 26.80 14.03 -7.98
C PHE A 316 27.00 15.20 -8.95
N GLY A 317 27.89 16.15 -8.63
CA GLY A 317 28.12 17.36 -9.41
C GLY A 317 28.43 17.11 -10.89
N ARG A 318 29.13 16.01 -11.22
CA ARG A 318 29.42 15.58 -12.60
C ARG A 318 28.18 15.20 -13.41
N VAL A 319 27.09 14.79 -12.77
CA VAL A 319 25.79 14.52 -13.42
C VAL A 319 24.98 15.80 -13.50
N LEU A 320 25.01 16.63 -12.46
CA LEU A 320 24.29 17.91 -12.44
C LEU A 320 24.83 18.90 -13.49
N SER A 321 26.15 18.98 -13.68
CA SER A 321 26.76 19.80 -14.74
C SER A 321 26.42 19.35 -16.16
N ARG A 322 25.96 18.11 -16.32
CA ARG A 322 25.44 17.55 -17.59
C ARG A 322 23.92 17.70 -17.74
N GLY A 323 23.30 18.54 -16.91
CA GLY A 323 21.86 18.81 -16.94
C GLY A 323 21.02 17.99 -15.97
N GLY A 324 21.62 17.09 -15.18
CA GLY A 324 20.94 16.32 -14.13
C GLY A 324 20.56 14.89 -14.53
N PHE A 325 19.69 14.28 -13.72
CA PHE A 325 19.30 12.88 -13.85
C PHE A 325 18.22 12.67 -14.92
N SER A 326 18.38 11.69 -15.80
CA SER A 326 17.35 11.32 -16.78
C SER A 326 16.10 10.72 -16.13
N ALA A 327 16.27 10.00 -15.02
CA ALA A 327 15.20 9.48 -14.21
C ALA A 327 15.51 9.56 -12.70
N VAL A 328 14.46 9.71 -11.90
CA VAL A 328 14.50 9.50 -10.45
C VAL A 328 13.40 8.52 -10.06
N VAL A 329 13.74 7.46 -9.33
CA VAL A 329 12.81 6.41 -8.89
C VAL A 329 12.95 6.18 -7.39
N GLY A 330 11.95 5.58 -6.73
CA GLY A 330 12.11 5.13 -5.34
C GLY A 330 10.83 5.08 -4.50
N ASN A 331 11.02 4.84 -3.21
CA ASN A 331 10.00 4.94 -2.16
C ASN A 331 10.51 5.90 -1.07
N PRO A 332 10.38 7.23 -1.24
CA PRO A 332 10.89 8.21 -0.27
C PRO A 332 10.21 8.05 1.10
N PRO A 333 10.85 8.43 2.22
CA PRO A 333 10.27 8.24 3.56
C PRO A 333 8.99 9.08 3.77
N TRP A 334 7.94 8.49 4.36
CA TRP A 334 6.63 9.16 4.54
C TRP A 334 6.43 9.82 5.91
N ALA A 335 7.47 9.86 6.75
CA ALA A 335 7.32 10.29 8.13
C ALA A 335 6.88 11.76 8.25
N ALA A 336 6.18 12.10 9.34
CA ALA A 336 5.84 13.50 9.63
C ALA A 336 7.04 14.22 10.24
N LEU A 337 7.19 15.52 9.93
CA LEU A 337 8.18 16.40 10.55
C LEU A 337 7.66 17.09 11.83
N LYS A 338 6.33 17.15 12.02
CA LYS A 338 5.69 17.75 13.21
C LYS A 338 4.62 16.85 13.83
N GLY A 339 4.35 17.07 15.12
CA GLY A 339 3.28 16.42 15.89
C GLY A 339 3.68 15.12 16.59
N LYS A 340 2.72 14.48 17.30
CA LYS A 340 2.94 13.29 18.14
C LYS A 340 3.46 12.03 17.42
N ARG A 341 3.47 12.03 16.08
CA ARG A 341 4.00 10.93 15.23
C ARG A 341 5.18 11.39 14.36
N ARG A 342 5.94 12.41 14.79
CA ARG A 342 7.14 12.87 14.08
C ARG A 342 8.25 11.80 14.09
N ARG A 343 9.06 11.72 13.04
CA ARG A 343 10.30 10.91 13.08
C ARG A 343 11.31 11.61 14.01
N PRO A 344 11.88 10.93 15.02
CA PRO A 344 13.04 11.46 15.74
C PRO A 344 14.24 11.50 14.77
N GLY A 345 15.00 12.60 14.80
CA GLY A 345 16.20 12.77 13.94
C GLY A 345 16.46 14.23 13.56
N TYR A 346 15.42 14.97 13.14
CA TYR A 346 15.55 16.38 12.80
C TYR A 346 15.36 17.31 14.02
N PRO A 347 16.33 18.19 14.32
CA PRO A 347 16.14 19.28 15.27
C PRO A 347 15.06 20.30 14.82
N PRO A 348 14.43 21.06 15.74
CA PRO A 348 13.38 22.03 15.41
C PRO A 348 13.78 23.08 14.36
N GLU A 349 15.01 23.59 14.42
CA GLU A 349 15.61 24.55 13.52
C GLU A 349 15.75 23.98 12.10
N VAL A 350 16.21 22.74 11.96
CA VAL A 350 16.26 22.04 10.67
C VAL A 350 14.85 21.76 10.15
N VAL A 351 13.89 21.41 11.01
CA VAL A 351 12.47 21.29 10.61
C VAL A 351 11.93 22.63 10.09
N ALA A 352 12.28 23.76 10.69
CA ALA A 352 11.87 25.08 10.24
C ALA A 352 12.49 25.44 8.87
N TYR A 353 13.81 25.23 8.71
CA TYR A 353 14.52 25.34 7.42
C TYR A 353 13.84 24.51 6.34
N LEU A 354 13.66 23.20 6.57
CA LEU A 354 13.08 22.26 5.61
C LEU A 354 11.66 22.67 5.17
N ILE A 355 10.84 23.17 6.09
CA ILE A 355 9.50 23.67 5.76
C ILE A 355 9.58 24.92 4.87
N ARG A 356 10.46 25.87 5.18
CA ARG A 356 10.66 27.11 4.41
C ARG A 356 11.23 26.81 3.02
N ARG A 357 12.36 26.10 2.95
CA ARG A 357 13.12 25.79 1.72
C ARG A 357 12.32 24.98 0.70
N TYR A 358 11.45 24.08 1.15
CA TYR A 358 10.61 23.26 0.29
C TYR A 358 9.15 23.72 0.25
N GLN A 359 8.79 24.85 0.86
CA GLN A 359 7.40 25.33 0.94
C GLN A 359 6.42 24.20 1.29
N ALA A 360 6.77 23.42 2.32
CA ALA A 360 6.02 22.26 2.77
C ALA A 360 4.78 22.69 3.57
N SER A 361 3.83 21.78 3.76
CA SER A 361 2.61 22.09 4.52
C SER A 361 2.92 22.48 5.98
N SER A 362 2.71 23.73 6.37
CA SER A 362 3.06 24.25 7.72
C SER A 362 2.41 23.48 8.88
N SER A 363 1.25 22.85 8.65
CA SER A 363 0.45 22.18 9.69
C SER A 363 0.89 20.74 10.00
N ARG A 364 1.16 19.91 8.97
CA ARG A 364 1.60 18.50 9.13
C ARG A 364 2.59 18.06 8.04
N PRO A 365 3.75 18.72 7.91
CA PRO A 365 4.67 18.47 6.80
C PRO A 365 5.21 17.04 6.85
N SER A 366 5.47 16.44 5.68
CA SER A 366 5.77 15.01 5.55
C SER A 366 6.93 14.79 4.58
N LEU A 367 7.95 14.02 4.99
CA LEU A 367 9.24 13.91 4.28
C LEU A 367 9.09 13.64 2.77
N PHE A 368 8.14 12.82 2.34
CA PHE A 368 7.94 12.53 0.92
C PHE A 368 7.66 13.79 0.07
N GLU A 369 6.96 14.81 0.59
CA GLU A 369 6.69 16.03 -0.19
C GLU A 369 7.97 16.87 -0.40
N LEU A 370 8.94 16.76 0.51
CA LEU A 370 10.26 17.38 0.38
C LEU A 370 11.10 16.61 -0.65
N TYR A 371 11.15 15.28 -0.56
CA TYR A 371 11.87 14.44 -1.53
C TYR A 371 11.32 14.60 -2.96
N LEU A 372 10.00 14.69 -3.12
CA LEU A 372 9.35 14.97 -4.41
C LEU A 372 9.78 16.31 -5.00
N ARG A 373 9.93 17.36 -4.17
CA ARG A 373 10.39 18.68 -4.62
C ARG A 373 11.89 18.69 -4.92
N ARG A 374 12.71 18.21 -3.98
CA ARG A 374 14.18 18.18 -4.09
C ARG A 374 14.66 17.41 -5.30
N SER A 375 14.07 16.25 -5.59
CA SER A 375 14.45 15.48 -6.79
C SER A 375 14.07 16.14 -8.11
N LEU A 376 13.09 17.06 -8.16
CA LEU A 376 12.82 17.85 -9.37
C LEU A 376 13.86 18.94 -9.63
N GLU A 377 14.61 19.37 -8.62
CA GLU A 377 15.72 20.32 -8.78
C GLU A 377 16.85 19.66 -9.61
N PHE A 378 17.08 18.36 -9.41
CA PHE A 378 18.15 17.58 -10.06
C PHE A 378 17.71 16.71 -11.23
N LEU A 379 16.41 16.62 -11.50
CA LEU A 379 15.88 15.92 -12.67
C LEU A 379 16.14 16.75 -13.94
N ALA A 380 16.63 16.10 -14.99
CA ALA A 380 16.92 16.73 -16.28
C ALA A 380 15.64 17.21 -17.00
N PRO A 381 15.74 18.16 -17.95
CA PRO A 381 14.65 18.47 -18.87
C PRO A 381 14.13 17.20 -19.56
N GLU A 382 12.81 17.08 -19.69
CA GLU A 382 12.10 15.90 -20.21
C GLU A 382 12.29 14.60 -19.41
N GLY A 383 13.03 14.64 -18.29
CA GLY A 383 13.29 13.50 -17.40
C GLY A 383 12.06 13.03 -16.61
N ILE A 384 12.13 11.79 -16.11
CA ILE A 384 11.02 11.10 -15.43
C ILE A 384 11.23 11.02 -13.92
N GLN A 385 10.22 11.40 -13.12
CA GLN A 385 10.14 11.05 -11.70
C GLN A 385 9.07 9.96 -11.51
N ALA A 386 9.43 8.86 -10.86
CA ALA A 386 8.55 7.72 -10.60
C ALA A 386 8.62 7.28 -9.13
N PHE A 387 7.63 7.65 -8.32
CA PHE A 387 7.65 7.38 -6.87
C PHE A 387 6.42 6.63 -6.37
N LEU A 388 6.63 5.84 -5.32
CA LEU A 388 5.57 5.40 -4.42
C LEU A 388 5.32 6.47 -3.34
N VAL A 389 4.08 6.92 -3.18
CA VAL A 389 3.69 7.89 -2.14
C VAL A 389 2.35 7.53 -1.49
N PRO A 390 2.03 8.09 -0.32
CA PRO A 390 0.71 7.96 0.28
C PRO A 390 -0.39 8.56 -0.63
N ALA A 391 -1.52 7.86 -0.80
CA ALA A 391 -2.65 8.33 -1.62
C ALA A 391 -3.22 9.68 -1.16
N ARG A 392 -2.99 10.08 0.10
CA ARG A 392 -3.29 11.43 0.63
C ARG A 392 -2.62 12.55 -0.17
N MET A 393 -1.50 12.31 -0.87
CA MET A 393 -0.90 13.27 -1.82
C MET A 393 -1.93 13.77 -2.84
N VAL A 394 -2.76 12.86 -3.36
CA VAL A 394 -3.79 13.17 -4.35
C VAL A 394 -5.11 13.60 -3.69
N SER A 395 -5.51 12.96 -2.59
CA SER A 395 -6.86 13.13 -2.01
C SER A 395 -6.97 14.19 -0.91
N SER A 396 -5.88 14.63 -0.28
CA SER A 396 -5.96 15.61 0.81
C SER A 396 -5.84 17.06 0.31
N PRO A 397 -6.63 18.01 0.83
CA PRO A 397 -6.43 19.45 0.59
C PRO A 397 -5.03 19.92 1.00
N GLN A 398 -4.41 19.24 1.97
CA GLN A 398 -3.07 19.54 2.48
C GLN A 398 -2.02 19.71 1.38
N PHE A 399 -2.04 18.83 0.37
CA PHE A 399 -1.05 18.80 -0.70
C PHE A 399 -1.48 19.59 -1.95
N ALA A 400 -2.52 20.43 -1.86
CA ALA A 400 -2.92 21.28 -2.98
C ALA A 400 -1.79 22.25 -3.43
N GLY A 401 -0.90 22.66 -2.51
CA GLY A 401 0.33 23.39 -2.85
C GLY A 401 1.29 22.54 -3.68
N LEU A 402 1.61 21.31 -3.23
CA LEU A 402 2.45 20.37 -3.97
C LEU A 402 1.87 20.04 -5.36
N ARG A 403 0.56 19.80 -5.47
CA ARG A 403 -0.09 19.48 -6.76
C ARG A 403 -0.10 20.66 -7.74
N ARG A 404 -0.08 21.91 -7.26
CA ARG A 404 0.11 23.11 -8.10
C ARG A 404 1.57 23.23 -8.55
N PHE A 405 2.52 23.08 -7.62
CA PHE A 405 3.95 23.07 -7.93
C PHE A 405 4.31 22.02 -9.00
N LEU A 406 3.80 20.78 -8.87
CA LEU A 406 4.03 19.73 -9.86
C LEU A 406 3.55 20.14 -11.26
N ARG A 407 2.35 20.74 -11.37
CA ARG A 407 1.83 21.29 -12.64
C ARG A 407 2.73 22.39 -13.23
N GLU A 408 3.37 23.19 -12.38
CA GLU A 408 4.27 24.27 -12.81
C GLU A 408 5.64 23.74 -13.27
N GLN A 409 6.10 22.62 -12.73
CA GLN A 409 7.39 22.00 -13.10
C GLN A 409 7.30 21.00 -14.27
N GLY A 410 6.09 20.61 -14.70
CA GLY A 410 5.91 19.59 -15.73
C GLY A 410 4.55 18.91 -15.71
N GLU A 411 4.53 17.62 -16.09
CA GLU A 411 3.30 16.86 -16.32
C GLU A 411 3.22 15.59 -15.48
N VAL A 412 2.13 15.45 -14.74
CA VAL A 412 1.73 14.21 -14.07
C VAL A 412 1.11 13.28 -15.11
N LEU A 413 1.77 12.19 -15.48
CA LEU A 413 1.30 11.32 -16.56
C LEU A 413 0.43 10.17 -16.05
N ASN A 414 0.81 9.55 -14.94
CA ASN A 414 0.16 8.35 -14.42
C ASN A 414 -0.06 8.39 -12.89
N LEU A 415 -1.20 7.85 -12.47
CA LEU A 415 -1.51 7.51 -11.07
C LEU A 415 -1.99 6.06 -11.03
N HIS A 416 -1.40 5.22 -10.18
CA HIS A 416 -1.76 3.81 -10.07
C HIS A 416 -1.98 3.38 -8.61
N TYR A 417 -3.10 2.73 -8.35
CA TYR A 417 -3.62 2.49 -6.99
C TYR A 417 -3.82 1.00 -6.67
N GLY A 418 -3.91 0.69 -5.37
CA GLY A 418 -4.45 -0.60 -4.92
C GLY A 418 -3.49 -1.79 -5.01
N GLU A 419 -2.22 -1.55 -5.33
CA GLU A 419 -1.17 -2.56 -5.16
C GLU A 419 -1.01 -2.90 -3.67
N PRO A 420 -1.02 -4.19 -3.28
CA PRO A 420 -0.86 -4.58 -1.88
C PRO A 420 0.49 -4.14 -1.30
N PHE A 421 0.45 -3.52 -0.12
CA PHE A 421 1.64 -3.22 0.67
C PHE A 421 1.50 -3.82 2.08
N PRO A 422 1.96 -5.07 2.29
CA PRO A 422 1.86 -5.76 3.57
C PRO A 422 2.44 -4.94 4.73
N GLY A 423 1.71 -4.89 5.85
CA GLY A 423 2.13 -4.14 7.04
C GLY A 423 1.94 -2.61 6.98
N VAL A 424 1.49 -2.06 5.85
CA VAL A 424 1.26 -0.60 5.68
C VAL A 424 -0.24 -0.29 5.67
N PRO A 425 -0.81 0.27 6.75
CA PRO A 425 -2.27 0.50 6.88
C PRO A 425 -2.76 1.75 6.12
N THR A 426 -1.95 2.32 5.24
CA THR A 426 -2.26 3.57 4.51
C THR A 426 -2.34 3.28 3.01
N ALA A 427 -3.44 3.69 2.37
CA ALA A 427 -3.59 3.58 0.93
C ALA A 427 -2.45 4.30 0.19
N THR A 428 -1.90 3.66 -0.83
CA THR A 428 -0.74 4.09 -1.60
C THR A 428 -1.12 4.51 -3.02
N VAL A 429 -0.22 5.23 -3.69
CA VAL A 429 -0.29 5.52 -5.12
C VAL A 429 1.10 5.52 -5.72
N CYS A 430 1.30 4.77 -6.81
CA CYS A 430 2.46 4.93 -7.68
C CYS A 430 2.19 6.10 -8.63
N TYR A 431 3.14 7.01 -8.75
CA TYR A 431 3.01 8.26 -9.48
C TYR A 431 4.12 8.38 -10.53
N ARG A 432 3.75 8.76 -11.76
CA ARG A 432 4.71 9.08 -12.83
C ARG A 432 4.58 10.54 -13.24
N PHE A 433 5.71 11.20 -13.35
CA PHE A 433 5.84 12.59 -13.77
C PHE A 433 6.92 12.75 -14.82
N LYS A 434 6.75 13.74 -15.69
CA LYS A 434 7.75 14.18 -16.67
C LYS A 434 8.01 15.68 -16.46
N LYS A 435 9.26 16.05 -16.18
CA LYS A 435 9.67 17.46 -16.10
C LYS A 435 9.63 18.06 -17.49
N THR A 436 9.08 19.26 -17.65
CA THR A 436 9.13 19.97 -18.94
C THR A 436 9.00 21.47 -18.72
N ALA A 437 9.70 22.26 -19.54
CA ALA A 437 9.66 23.73 -19.46
C ALA A 437 8.35 24.33 -20.00
N ARG A 438 7.53 23.55 -20.72
CA ARG A 438 6.27 24.00 -21.33
C ARG A 438 5.12 23.01 -21.04
N PRO A 439 4.71 22.84 -19.77
CA PRO A 439 3.67 21.88 -19.40
C PRO A 439 2.31 22.25 -20.01
N ARG A 440 1.57 21.23 -20.49
CA ARG A 440 0.22 21.45 -21.04
C ARG A 440 -0.73 21.97 -19.96
N LYS A 441 -1.35 23.14 -20.22
CA LYS A 441 -2.35 23.75 -19.33
C LYS A 441 -3.60 22.88 -19.13
N THR A 442 -3.91 22.01 -20.09
CA THR A 442 -5.09 21.13 -20.08
C THR A 442 -4.76 19.76 -20.66
N TYR A 443 -4.90 18.72 -19.85
CA TYR A 443 -4.90 17.31 -20.25
C TYR A 443 -5.56 16.45 -19.16
N ALA A 444 -5.70 15.14 -19.39
CA ALA A 444 -6.17 14.19 -18.40
C ALA A 444 -5.05 13.20 -18.02
N ILE A 445 -4.84 13.01 -16.72
CA ILE A 445 -3.88 12.07 -16.14
C ILE A 445 -4.46 10.66 -16.29
N LYS A 446 -3.67 9.68 -16.75
CA LYS A 446 -4.12 8.28 -16.84
C LYS A 446 -4.10 7.65 -15.45
N VAL A 447 -5.26 7.20 -14.98
CA VAL A 447 -5.43 6.56 -13.67
C VAL A 447 -5.67 5.06 -13.86
N SER A 448 -5.01 4.22 -13.07
CA SER A 448 -5.25 2.77 -13.08
C SER A 448 -5.20 2.15 -11.68
N ASP A 449 -5.53 0.86 -11.57
CA ASP A 449 -5.34 0.09 -10.35
C ASP A 449 -4.84 -1.34 -10.60
N ALA A 450 -4.47 -2.03 -9.52
CA ALA A 450 -3.98 -3.42 -9.54
C ALA A 450 -4.99 -4.45 -10.09
N LYS A 451 -6.27 -4.08 -10.26
CA LYS A 451 -7.30 -4.92 -10.92
C LYS A 451 -7.38 -4.65 -12.43
N GLY A 452 -6.40 -3.95 -13.00
CA GLY A 452 -6.33 -3.62 -14.43
C GLY A 452 -7.31 -2.52 -14.87
N ARG A 453 -8.13 -1.95 -13.98
CA ARG A 453 -9.09 -0.91 -14.36
C ARG A 453 -8.35 0.35 -14.73
N THR A 454 -8.87 1.08 -15.73
CA THR A 454 -8.32 2.37 -16.16
C THR A 454 -9.40 3.45 -16.19
N SER A 455 -8.99 4.69 -15.97
CA SER A 455 -9.82 5.89 -16.04
C SER A 455 -8.94 7.11 -16.33
N SER A 456 -9.53 8.30 -16.41
CA SER A 456 -8.78 9.55 -16.60
C SER A 456 -9.19 10.61 -15.59
N LEU A 457 -8.22 11.42 -15.15
CA LEU A 457 -8.42 12.50 -14.19
C LEU A 457 -8.00 13.83 -14.81
N PRO A 458 -8.94 14.75 -15.11
CA PRO A 458 -8.60 16.08 -15.63
C PRO A 458 -7.64 16.84 -14.70
N LEU A 459 -6.59 17.45 -15.26
CA LEU A 459 -5.57 18.20 -14.50
C LEU A 459 -6.19 19.25 -13.54
N ARG A 460 -7.24 19.96 -13.99
CA ARG A 460 -7.97 20.92 -13.15
C ARG A 460 -8.52 20.31 -11.86
N GLN A 461 -8.98 19.06 -11.91
CA GLN A 461 -9.45 18.33 -10.72
C GLN A 461 -8.26 17.85 -9.88
N PHE A 462 -7.14 17.44 -10.49
CA PHE A 462 -5.91 17.11 -9.75
C PHE A 462 -5.44 18.29 -8.89
N CYS A 463 -5.35 19.49 -9.45
CA CYS A 463 -4.88 20.67 -8.70
C CYS A 463 -5.92 21.27 -7.71
N ALA A 464 -7.20 20.90 -7.81
CA ALA A 464 -8.26 21.45 -6.96
C ALA A 464 -8.03 21.17 -5.45
N PRO A 465 -8.24 22.16 -4.56
CA PRO A 465 -8.07 21.99 -3.11
C PRO A 465 -9.25 21.26 -2.45
N GLU A 466 -10.47 21.56 -2.88
CA GLU A 466 -11.73 21.05 -2.30
C GLU A 466 -12.05 19.59 -2.67
N PHE A 467 -11.37 19.07 -3.70
CA PHE A 467 -11.76 17.84 -4.38
C PHE A 467 -11.19 16.60 -3.67
N ALA A 468 -11.69 16.38 -2.45
CA ALA A 468 -11.08 15.57 -1.40
C ALA A 468 -11.96 14.38 -0.95
N ALA A 469 -12.44 13.57 -1.90
CA ALA A 469 -13.01 12.27 -1.61
C ALA A 469 -12.71 11.28 -2.76
N LYS A 470 -11.68 10.45 -2.54
CA LYS A 470 -11.40 9.16 -3.20
C LYS A 470 -11.28 9.16 -4.75
N ARG A 471 -10.12 8.76 -5.28
CA ARG A 471 -9.80 8.82 -6.73
C ARG A 471 -9.18 7.55 -7.29
N LYS A 472 -9.60 6.38 -6.80
CA LYS A 472 -9.38 5.12 -7.52
C LYS A 472 -10.15 5.16 -8.85
N PRO A 473 -9.78 4.39 -9.89
CA PRO A 473 -10.47 4.39 -11.19
C PRO A 473 -11.99 4.26 -11.07
N ARG A 474 -12.44 3.36 -10.18
CA ARG A 474 -13.85 3.13 -9.83
C ARG A 474 -14.59 4.37 -9.32
N GLU A 475 -13.93 5.22 -8.55
CA GLU A 475 -14.59 6.40 -7.94
C GLU A 475 -14.72 7.53 -8.95
N LEU A 476 -13.72 7.66 -9.84
CA LEU A 476 -13.78 8.58 -10.99
C LEU A 476 -14.87 8.18 -12.01
N GLU A 477 -15.06 6.87 -12.21
CA GLU A 477 -16.15 6.31 -13.03
C GLU A 477 -17.54 6.66 -12.47
N LEU A 478 -17.68 6.72 -11.14
CA LEU A 478 -18.95 6.94 -10.44
C LEU A 478 -19.27 8.43 -10.19
N GLU A 479 -18.28 9.32 -10.29
CA GLU A 479 -18.44 10.78 -10.05
C GLU A 479 -19.54 11.45 -10.90
N PRO A 480 -19.78 11.11 -12.19
CA PRO A 480 -20.90 11.67 -12.95
C PRO A 480 -22.27 11.34 -12.33
N ILE A 481 -22.43 10.12 -11.80
CA ILE A 481 -23.66 9.67 -11.15
C ILE A 481 -23.84 10.41 -9.82
N LEU A 482 -22.76 10.54 -9.02
CA LEU A 482 -22.80 11.29 -7.76
C LEU A 482 -23.18 12.76 -7.99
N LYS A 483 -22.63 13.42 -9.02
CA LYS A 483 -23.01 14.80 -9.39
C LYS A 483 -24.45 14.92 -9.87
N LYS A 484 -24.99 13.92 -10.58
CA LYS A 484 -26.41 13.90 -11.00
C LYS A 484 -27.33 13.83 -9.76
N ILE A 485 -26.95 13.03 -8.76
CA ILE A 485 -27.63 12.95 -7.46
C ILE A 485 -27.57 14.31 -6.71
N GLU A 486 -26.40 14.95 -6.64
CA GLU A 486 -26.23 16.27 -6.00
C GLU A 486 -27.02 17.39 -6.71
N ALA A 487 -27.03 17.40 -8.05
CA ALA A 487 -27.71 18.42 -8.86
C ALA A 487 -29.24 18.35 -8.75
N ALA A 488 -29.80 17.15 -8.61
CA ALA A 488 -31.23 16.95 -8.35
C ALA A 488 -31.58 17.21 -6.86
N GLY A 489 -30.78 16.66 -5.94
CA GLY A 489 -30.97 16.80 -4.50
C GLY A 489 -30.42 18.10 -3.91
N LYS A 490 -30.87 19.25 -4.43
CA LYS A 490 -30.35 20.60 -4.11
C LYS A 490 -30.45 21.02 -2.63
N LYS A 491 -31.17 20.27 -1.79
CA LYS A 491 -31.42 20.60 -0.39
C LYS A 491 -30.98 19.46 0.54
N PRO A 492 -30.18 19.72 1.59
CA PRO A 492 -29.73 18.70 2.51
C PRO A 492 -30.86 18.25 3.45
N LEU A 493 -30.89 16.96 3.82
CA LEU A 493 -31.93 16.36 4.68
C LEU A 493 -32.18 17.14 5.97
N GLY A 494 -31.12 17.71 6.57
CA GLY A 494 -31.21 18.49 7.82
C GLY A 494 -31.98 19.81 7.71
N GLU A 495 -32.23 20.33 6.50
CA GLU A 495 -33.16 21.45 6.28
C GLU A 495 -34.64 21.04 6.44
N PHE A 496 -34.97 19.78 6.15
CA PHE A 496 -36.33 19.23 6.22
C PHE A 496 -36.61 18.54 7.55
N LEU A 497 -35.68 17.71 8.02
CA LEU A 497 -35.87 16.88 9.21
C LEU A 497 -34.98 17.35 10.37
N GLU A 498 -35.52 17.29 11.59
CA GLU A 498 -34.72 17.41 12.81
C GLU A 498 -34.26 16.02 13.26
N SER A 499 -32.94 15.80 13.25
CA SER A 499 -32.32 14.56 13.68
C SER A 499 -31.90 14.58 15.15
N GLY A 500 -32.37 13.58 15.92
CA GLY A 500 -31.99 13.33 17.31
C GLY A 500 -31.24 12.01 17.50
N VAL A 501 -30.56 11.89 18.64
CA VAL A 501 -29.83 10.68 19.07
C VAL A 501 -30.55 10.03 20.24
N GLY A 502 -30.66 8.71 20.25
CA GLY A 502 -31.26 7.97 21.36
C GLY A 502 -30.55 8.14 22.72
N LEU A 503 -31.13 7.50 23.74
CA LEU A 503 -30.52 7.36 25.06
C LEU A 503 -29.35 6.37 25.03
N ILE A 504 -28.39 6.54 25.94
CA ILE A 504 -27.36 5.54 26.22
C ILE A 504 -27.72 4.91 27.57
N ALA A 505 -28.13 3.64 27.57
CA ALA A 505 -28.38 2.89 28.80
C ALA A 505 -27.04 2.44 29.42
N ARG A 506 -27.01 2.26 30.75
CA ARG A 506 -25.88 1.59 31.41
C ARG A 506 -25.86 0.09 31.08
N PRO A 507 -24.67 -0.56 31.11
CA PRO A 507 -24.57 -2.01 30.99
C PRO A 507 -25.53 -2.75 31.93
N GLY A 508 -26.15 -3.82 31.44
CA GLY A 508 -27.09 -4.64 32.23
C GLY A 508 -28.43 -3.98 32.58
N LYS A 509 -28.79 -2.81 32.02
CA LYS A 509 -30.08 -2.13 32.27
C LYS A 509 -31.11 -2.23 31.15
N LEU A 510 -30.77 -2.87 30.03
CA LEU A 510 -31.69 -3.16 28.93
C LEU A 510 -32.05 -4.64 28.94
N PHE A 511 -33.36 -4.92 29.06
CA PHE A 511 -33.89 -6.29 29.19
C PHE A 511 -34.65 -6.70 27.92
N ALA A 512 -34.62 -7.98 27.55
CA ALA A 512 -35.37 -8.51 26.41
C ALA A 512 -36.89 -8.54 26.68
N HIS A 513 -37.27 -8.84 27.92
CA HIS A 513 -38.66 -8.88 28.38
C HIS A 513 -38.89 -7.82 29.47
N ARG A 514 -40.15 -7.44 29.68
CA ARG A 514 -40.53 -6.44 30.69
C ARG A 514 -40.48 -7.08 32.08
N GLN A 515 -39.66 -6.52 32.97
CA GLN A 515 -39.52 -6.99 34.35
C GLN A 515 -40.36 -6.20 35.35
N SER A 516 -40.79 -4.97 35.03
CA SER A 516 -41.66 -4.19 35.91
C SER A 516 -42.57 -3.22 35.15
N PRO A 517 -43.71 -2.79 35.73
CA PRO A 517 -44.59 -1.78 35.15
C PRO A 517 -43.88 -0.44 34.89
N ALA A 518 -42.87 -0.08 35.70
CA ALA A 518 -42.09 1.15 35.53
C ALA A 518 -41.17 1.13 34.29
N GLN A 519 -40.89 -0.03 33.71
CA GLN A 519 -40.14 -0.13 32.46
C GLN A 519 -40.98 0.28 31.25
N ARG A 520 -40.38 1.09 30.37
CA ARG A 520 -40.90 1.46 29.05
C ARG A 520 -40.18 0.68 27.96
N GLY A 521 -40.83 0.46 26.83
CA GLY A 521 -40.20 -0.18 25.67
C GLY A 521 -39.09 0.69 25.07
N VAL A 522 -38.11 0.04 24.46
CA VAL A 522 -36.91 0.65 23.86
C VAL A 522 -36.62 0.00 22.50
N VAL A 523 -36.60 0.81 21.46
CA VAL A 523 -36.19 0.39 20.11
C VAL A 523 -34.66 0.54 19.99
N ARG A 524 -34.00 -0.52 19.50
CA ARG A 524 -32.56 -0.62 19.27
C ARG A 524 -32.30 -0.80 17.78
N GLY A 525 -31.05 -0.60 17.36
CA GLY A 525 -30.65 -0.73 15.96
C GLY A 525 -30.90 -2.10 15.35
N GLU A 526 -30.91 -3.17 16.14
CA GLU A 526 -31.26 -4.52 15.66
C GLU A 526 -32.76 -4.68 15.37
N HIS A 527 -33.64 -4.00 16.11
CA HIS A 527 -35.10 -4.05 15.95
C HIS A 527 -35.61 -3.30 14.71
N VAL A 528 -34.73 -2.57 14.01
CA VAL A 528 -35.10 -1.74 12.85
C VAL A 528 -34.61 -2.40 11.57
N HIS A 529 -35.51 -2.56 10.62
CA HIS A 529 -35.25 -3.12 9.30
C HIS A 529 -35.64 -2.06 8.25
N ARG A 530 -35.54 -2.40 6.95
CA ARG A 530 -36.04 -1.52 5.88
C ARG A 530 -37.57 -1.63 5.86
N TYR A 531 -38.26 -0.53 6.17
CA TYR A 531 -39.72 -0.39 6.19
C TYR A 531 -40.49 -1.19 7.26
N PHE A 532 -39.82 -1.84 8.22
CA PHE A 532 -40.50 -2.42 9.38
C PHE A 532 -39.62 -2.43 10.61
N ARG A 533 -40.24 -2.70 11.77
CA ARG A 533 -39.56 -2.99 13.03
C ARG A 533 -40.03 -4.32 13.60
N GLN A 534 -39.17 -5.02 14.33
CA GLN A 534 -39.49 -6.29 14.97
C GLN A 534 -38.86 -6.32 16.38
N GLY A 535 -39.65 -6.70 17.38
CA GLY A 535 -39.22 -6.72 18.79
C GLY A 535 -39.01 -5.35 19.44
N LYS A 536 -38.69 -5.38 20.74
CA LYS A 536 -38.20 -4.24 21.54
C LYS A 536 -37.57 -4.72 22.84
N SER A 537 -36.70 -3.91 23.42
CA SER A 537 -36.18 -4.12 24.78
C SER A 537 -36.97 -3.28 25.79
N TYR A 538 -36.63 -3.40 27.08
CA TYR A 538 -37.28 -2.69 28.18
C TYR A 538 -36.24 -2.01 29.08
N LEU A 539 -36.55 -0.80 29.54
CA LEU A 539 -35.71 0.04 30.41
C LEU A 539 -36.60 0.87 31.33
N GLU A 540 -36.26 0.93 32.61
CA GLU A 540 -36.82 1.91 33.54
C GLU A 540 -36.08 3.25 33.36
N PHE A 541 -36.80 4.28 32.90
CA PHE A 541 -36.21 5.55 32.48
C PHE A 541 -35.88 6.46 33.66
N THR A 542 -34.81 6.12 34.39
CA THR A 542 -34.31 6.87 35.55
C THR A 542 -32.84 7.25 35.36
N ALA A 543 -32.41 8.35 35.99
CA ALA A 543 -31.03 8.87 35.86
C ALA A 543 -29.96 7.82 36.21
N ARG A 544 -30.24 6.96 37.20
CA ARG A 544 -29.39 5.81 37.61
C ARG A 544 -29.14 4.78 36.50
N ASN A 545 -30.08 4.62 35.56
CA ASN A 545 -30.00 3.62 34.48
C ASN A 545 -29.42 4.19 33.17
N LEU A 546 -29.17 5.50 33.10
CA LEU A 546 -28.63 6.17 31.93
C LEU A 546 -27.13 6.45 32.09
N ALA A 547 -26.37 6.27 31.01
CA ALA A 547 -24.97 6.69 30.89
C ALA A 547 -24.85 8.05 30.15
N GLY A 548 -25.77 8.35 29.22
CA GLY A 548 -25.69 9.54 28.37
C GLY A 548 -26.76 9.57 27.29
N GLY A 549 -26.49 10.27 26.18
CA GLY A 549 -27.43 10.46 25.09
C GLY A 549 -28.56 11.45 25.44
N THR A 550 -29.69 11.36 24.73
CA THR A 550 -30.86 12.19 25.06
C THR A 550 -31.47 11.77 26.39
N ARG A 551 -31.64 12.72 27.33
CA ARG A 551 -32.30 12.51 28.64
C ARG A 551 -33.70 13.13 28.74
N LYS A 552 -34.15 13.87 27.72
CA LYS A 552 -35.50 14.45 27.68
C LYS A 552 -36.51 13.42 27.20
N LEU A 553 -37.38 12.93 28.10
CA LEU A 553 -38.38 11.90 27.80
C LEU A 553 -39.24 12.27 26.59
N GLN A 554 -39.85 13.45 26.59
CA GLN A 554 -40.68 13.98 25.49
C GLN A 554 -39.98 13.90 24.12
N LYS A 555 -38.67 14.13 24.05
CA LYS A 555 -37.91 14.06 22.79
C LYS A 555 -37.67 12.62 22.33
N LEU A 556 -37.58 11.67 23.26
CA LEU A 556 -37.45 10.24 22.97
C LEU A 556 -38.78 9.55 22.67
N THR A 557 -39.91 10.16 23.05
CA THR A 557 -41.25 9.59 22.90
C THR A 557 -42.13 10.32 21.89
N ARG A 558 -41.64 11.42 21.28
CA ARG A 558 -42.33 12.10 20.19
C ARG A 558 -42.66 11.10 19.09
N ARG A 559 -43.92 11.15 18.67
CA ARG A 559 -44.59 10.34 17.64
C ARG A 559 -44.28 10.86 16.23
N ASP A 560 -44.79 10.18 15.20
CA ASP A 560 -44.56 10.51 13.79
C ASP A 560 -43.08 10.73 13.44
N ARG A 561 -42.30 9.65 13.42
CA ARG A 561 -40.85 9.71 13.21
C ARG A 561 -40.30 8.61 12.34
N ILE A 562 -39.16 8.90 11.71
CA ILE A 562 -38.35 7.89 11.03
C ILE A 562 -37.22 7.47 11.96
N LEU A 563 -37.08 6.16 12.23
CA LEU A 563 -35.91 5.59 12.90
C LEU A 563 -34.89 5.17 11.85
N VAL A 564 -33.62 5.57 12.00
CA VAL A 564 -32.53 5.27 11.06
C VAL A 564 -31.38 4.59 11.79
N ARG A 565 -30.92 3.45 11.27
CA ARG A 565 -29.77 2.72 11.82
C ARG A 565 -28.46 3.46 11.62
N LYS A 566 -27.61 3.43 12.64
CA LYS A 566 -26.23 3.95 12.56
C LYS A 566 -25.25 2.98 11.93
N THR A 567 -25.58 1.69 11.85
CA THR A 567 -24.68 0.64 11.37
C THR A 567 -25.37 -0.26 10.36
N GLY A 568 -24.65 -0.60 9.29
CA GLY A 568 -25.11 -1.45 8.19
C GLY A 568 -24.30 -1.19 6.91
N ALA A 569 -24.31 -2.15 5.98
CA ALA A 569 -23.70 -1.98 4.65
C ALA A 569 -24.55 -1.09 3.70
N ARG A 570 -25.84 -0.93 4.03
CA ARG A 570 -26.80 -0.02 3.40
C ARG A 570 -27.50 0.78 4.50
N LEU A 571 -28.10 1.90 4.11
CA LEU A 571 -29.02 2.62 4.99
C LEU A 571 -30.27 1.76 5.23
N ALA A 572 -30.77 1.77 6.46
CA ALA A 572 -31.95 1.04 6.86
C ALA A 572 -32.76 1.88 7.86
N ALA A 573 -34.03 2.07 7.55
CA ALA A 573 -34.94 2.92 8.28
C ALA A 573 -36.38 2.41 8.21
N THR A 574 -37.19 2.81 9.20
CA THR A 574 -38.64 2.55 9.25
C THR A 574 -39.37 3.76 9.81
N LEU A 575 -40.65 3.89 9.50
CA LEU A 575 -41.56 4.76 10.24
C LEU A 575 -41.84 4.12 11.62
N ASP A 576 -42.05 4.93 12.65
CA ASP A 576 -42.38 4.50 14.01
C ASP A 576 -43.30 5.52 14.69
N ASP A 577 -44.41 5.06 15.24
CA ASP A 577 -45.38 5.89 15.98
C ASP A 577 -45.65 5.40 17.41
N SER A 578 -44.92 4.38 17.87
CA SER A 578 -45.20 3.72 19.15
C SER A 578 -45.03 4.58 20.41
N GLY A 579 -44.20 5.63 20.36
CA GLY A 579 -43.77 6.37 21.55
C GLY A 579 -42.87 5.58 22.51
N ASP A 580 -42.36 4.40 22.09
CA ASP A 580 -41.27 3.68 22.75
C ASP A 580 -40.01 4.58 22.80
N LEU A 581 -39.08 4.31 23.72
CA LEU A 581 -37.80 5.03 23.80
C LEU A 581 -36.88 4.62 22.64
N VAL A 582 -35.97 5.51 22.23
CA VAL A 582 -34.98 5.22 21.17
C VAL A 582 -33.58 5.11 21.77
N GLU A 583 -32.84 4.05 21.43
CA GLU A 583 -31.47 3.79 21.91
C GLU A 583 -30.39 4.40 20.99
N GLN A 584 -29.16 4.59 21.51
CA GLN A 584 -28.05 5.27 20.84
C GLN A 584 -27.64 4.70 19.47
N SER A 585 -27.97 3.44 19.17
CA SER A 585 -27.72 2.77 17.88
C SER A 585 -28.62 3.28 16.74
N LEU A 586 -29.60 4.13 17.07
CA LEU A 586 -30.51 4.78 16.13
C LEU A 586 -30.37 6.31 16.14
N TYR A 587 -30.67 6.92 15.00
CA TYR A 587 -31.19 8.29 14.95
C TYR A 587 -32.71 8.25 14.85
N PHE A 588 -33.38 9.26 15.38
CA PHE A 588 -34.80 9.51 15.12
C PHE A 588 -34.96 10.86 14.41
N LEU A 589 -35.83 10.91 13.40
CA LEU A 589 -36.04 12.07 12.54
C LEU A 589 -37.50 12.51 12.59
N HIS A 590 -37.75 13.78 12.84
CA HIS A 590 -39.08 14.40 12.75
C HIS A 590 -39.11 15.46 11.66
N LEU A 591 -40.26 15.66 11.02
CA LEU A 591 -40.44 16.77 10.07
C LEU A 591 -40.35 18.12 10.81
N ARG A 592 -39.63 19.09 10.25
CA ARG A 592 -39.51 20.42 10.85
C ARG A 592 -40.74 21.27 10.56
N GLU A 593 -41.18 22.03 11.55
CA GLU A 593 -42.23 23.04 11.41
C GLU A 593 -41.68 24.29 10.69
N ARG A 594 -41.45 24.19 9.37
CA ARG A 594 -40.92 25.25 8.51
C ARG A 594 -41.70 25.36 7.21
N ARG A 595 -41.76 26.56 6.61
CA ARG A 595 -42.44 26.81 5.32
C ARG A 595 -41.99 25.87 4.20
N LEU A 596 -40.69 25.54 4.15
CA LEU A 596 -40.09 24.59 3.21
C LEU A 596 -40.66 23.16 3.34
N CYS A 597 -41.04 22.76 4.56
CA CYS A 597 -41.45 21.39 4.89
C CYS A 597 -42.96 21.16 4.72
N ARG A 598 -43.75 22.22 4.50
CA ARG A 598 -45.19 22.09 4.26
C ARG A 598 -45.43 21.15 3.07
N GLY A 599 -46.41 20.25 3.17
CA GLY A 599 -46.79 19.33 2.08
C GLY A 599 -45.78 18.24 1.73
N TYR A 600 -44.74 18.06 2.55
CA TYR A 600 -43.92 16.85 2.53
C TYR A 600 -44.48 15.82 3.52
N ASP A 601 -44.32 14.55 3.18
CA ASP A 601 -44.67 13.41 4.04
C ASP A 601 -43.40 12.68 4.52
N LEU A 602 -43.42 12.08 5.72
CA LEU A 602 -42.29 11.28 6.23
C LEU A 602 -41.99 10.06 5.33
N ARG A 603 -43.01 9.47 4.72
CA ARG A 603 -42.89 8.34 3.77
C ARG A 603 -42.03 8.69 2.56
N TYR A 604 -42.06 9.94 2.09
CA TYR A 604 -41.18 10.40 1.01
C TYR A 604 -39.70 10.28 1.38
N PHE A 605 -39.32 10.83 2.54
CA PHE A 605 -37.95 10.74 3.03
C PHE A 605 -37.56 9.30 3.37
N LEU A 606 -38.48 8.48 3.88
CA LEU A 606 -38.26 7.07 4.17
C LEU A 606 -37.91 6.27 2.91
N GLY A 607 -38.66 6.45 1.81
CA GLY A 607 -38.37 5.82 0.52
C GLY A 607 -37.00 6.20 -0.03
N ILE A 608 -36.62 7.48 0.07
CA ILE A 608 -35.28 7.93 -0.31
C ILE A 608 -34.20 7.31 0.59
N LEU A 609 -34.36 7.34 1.92
CA LEU A 609 -33.38 6.82 2.88
C LEU A 609 -33.12 5.32 2.70
N ASN A 610 -34.15 4.53 2.42
CA ASN A 610 -34.04 3.09 2.20
C ASN A 610 -33.57 2.69 0.80
N SER A 611 -33.40 3.63 -0.12
CA SER A 611 -33.01 3.36 -1.51
C SER A 611 -31.54 2.94 -1.67
N ARG A 612 -31.27 2.17 -2.71
CA ARG A 612 -29.91 1.93 -3.22
C ARG A 612 -29.26 3.21 -3.69
N VAL A 613 -29.99 4.17 -4.27
CA VAL A 613 -29.46 5.48 -4.70
C VAL A 613 -28.83 6.23 -3.52
N MET A 614 -29.54 6.33 -2.39
CA MET A 614 -29.04 7.04 -1.22
C MET A 614 -27.97 6.26 -0.47
N SER A 615 -28.10 4.93 -0.39
CA SER A 615 -27.04 4.05 0.15
C SER A 615 -25.73 4.16 -0.64
N PHE A 616 -25.81 4.26 -1.97
CA PHE A 616 -24.68 4.49 -2.86
C PHE A 616 -24.05 5.86 -2.64
N TYR A 617 -24.87 6.92 -2.61
CA TYR A 617 -24.37 8.26 -2.33
C TYR A 617 -23.66 8.34 -0.97
N TYR A 618 -24.24 7.76 0.08
CA TYR A 618 -23.60 7.67 1.39
C TYR A 618 -22.24 6.94 1.32
N ARG A 619 -22.19 5.72 0.75
CA ARG A 619 -20.96 4.90 0.69
C ARG A 619 -19.84 5.58 -0.10
N PHE A 620 -20.14 6.15 -1.27
CA PHE A 620 -19.12 6.69 -2.14
C PHE A 620 -18.75 8.15 -1.82
N ARG A 621 -19.72 9.02 -1.51
CA ARG A 621 -19.48 10.46 -1.26
C ARG A 621 -19.19 10.84 0.20
N LEU A 622 -19.81 10.18 1.19
CA LEU A 622 -19.76 10.63 2.59
C LEU A 622 -19.04 9.66 3.56
N ALA A 623 -19.03 8.36 3.31
CA ALA A 623 -18.39 7.40 4.20
C ALA A 623 -16.85 7.50 4.13
N GLU A 624 -16.19 7.77 5.26
CA GLU A 624 -14.75 8.01 5.34
C GLU A 624 -13.89 6.74 5.20
N ARG A 625 -14.46 5.56 5.46
CA ARG A 625 -13.75 4.26 5.41
C ARG A 625 -14.62 3.18 4.76
N PRO A 626 -14.43 2.89 3.47
CA PRO A 626 -14.92 1.66 2.86
C PRO A 626 -14.11 0.48 3.45
N GLY A 627 -14.77 -0.50 4.07
CA GLY A 627 -14.13 -1.72 4.63
C GLY A 627 -14.21 -1.95 6.15
N VAL A 628 -14.64 -0.97 6.94
CA VAL A 628 -15.08 -1.19 8.34
C VAL A 628 -16.53 -0.74 8.42
N SER A 629 -17.42 -1.57 8.96
CA SER A 629 -18.88 -1.35 9.04
C SER A 629 -19.24 0.13 9.27
N PRO A 630 -19.61 0.88 8.22
CA PRO A 630 -19.43 2.32 8.20
C PRO A 630 -20.48 3.02 9.04
N GLN A 631 -20.09 3.45 10.24
CA GLN A 631 -21.00 4.13 11.17
C GLN A 631 -21.47 5.47 10.60
N LEU A 632 -22.78 5.58 10.35
CA LEU A 632 -23.41 6.81 9.90
C LEU A 632 -23.29 7.86 11.01
N ARG A 633 -22.58 8.96 10.71
CA ARG A 633 -22.51 10.13 11.59
C ARG A 633 -23.66 11.09 11.30
N LYS A 634 -24.12 11.80 12.33
CA LYS A 634 -25.20 12.81 12.23
C LYS A 634 -24.91 13.85 11.14
N ALA A 635 -23.68 14.36 11.10
CA ALA A 635 -23.22 15.32 10.08
C ALA A 635 -23.24 14.78 8.64
N HIS A 636 -23.25 13.45 8.45
CA HIS A 636 -23.40 12.83 7.12
C HIS A 636 -24.88 12.63 6.79
N LEU A 637 -25.69 12.16 7.76
CA LEU A 637 -27.14 12.03 7.64
C LEU A 637 -27.81 13.37 7.31
N ASP A 638 -27.45 14.44 8.03
CA ASP A 638 -28.00 15.78 7.81
C ASP A 638 -27.62 16.36 6.42
N ARG A 639 -26.56 15.83 5.78
CA ARG A 639 -26.04 16.26 4.46
C ARG A 639 -26.53 15.41 3.28
N LEU A 640 -27.41 14.43 3.49
CA LEU A 640 -27.94 13.63 2.38
C LEU A 640 -28.77 14.53 1.43
N PRO A 641 -28.55 14.48 0.10
CA PRO A 641 -29.16 15.38 -0.87
C PRO A 641 -30.59 14.95 -1.20
N ILE A 642 -31.57 15.79 -0.93
CA ILE A 642 -33.00 15.52 -1.10
C ILE A 642 -33.58 16.40 -2.22
N PRO A 643 -34.32 15.83 -3.19
CA PRO A 643 -34.99 16.61 -4.21
C PRO A 643 -36.05 17.55 -3.61
N ALA A 644 -36.05 18.80 -4.07
CA ALA A 644 -36.98 19.82 -3.61
C ALA A 644 -38.33 19.71 -4.35
N LEU A 645 -39.44 19.65 -3.62
CA LEU A 645 -40.79 19.46 -4.13
C LEU A 645 -41.23 20.65 -4.99
N ARG A 646 -41.27 20.47 -6.30
CA ARG A 646 -41.73 21.47 -7.27
C ARG A 646 -43.25 21.48 -7.38
N ARG A 647 -43.93 22.11 -6.42
CA ARG A 647 -45.42 22.17 -6.38
C ARG A 647 -46.10 22.78 -7.60
N ARG A 648 -45.40 23.59 -8.40
CA ARG A 648 -45.92 24.20 -9.65
C ARG A 648 -45.70 23.31 -10.89
N ASP A 649 -45.07 22.15 -10.71
CA ASP A 649 -44.77 21.16 -11.73
C ASP A 649 -45.62 19.93 -11.40
N ALA A 650 -46.74 19.78 -12.10
CA ALA A 650 -47.74 18.75 -11.80
C ALA A 650 -47.17 17.33 -11.92
N ALA A 651 -46.32 17.08 -12.92
CA ALA A 651 -45.65 15.79 -13.11
C ALA A 651 -44.69 15.47 -11.96
N HIS A 652 -43.93 16.47 -11.48
CA HIS A 652 -43.03 16.28 -10.34
C HIS A 652 -43.78 16.12 -9.01
N PHE A 653 -44.92 16.80 -8.82
CA PHE A 653 -45.77 16.63 -7.65
C PHE A 653 -46.42 15.23 -7.63
N GLU A 654 -46.85 14.73 -8.78
CA GLU A 654 -47.39 13.37 -8.93
C GLU A 654 -46.31 12.30 -8.66
N GLN A 655 -45.08 12.48 -9.13
CA GLN A 655 -43.95 11.59 -8.77
C GLN A 655 -43.72 11.50 -7.25
N HIS A 656 -43.84 12.63 -6.53
CA HIS A 656 -43.76 12.65 -5.07
C HIS A 656 -44.90 11.86 -4.42
N ARG A 657 -46.15 12.07 -4.88
CA ARG A 657 -47.34 11.34 -4.42
C ARG A 657 -47.20 9.83 -4.62
N GLN A 658 -46.84 9.39 -5.82
CA GLN A 658 -46.70 7.97 -6.14
C GLN A 658 -45.59 7.28 -5.33
N LEU A 659 -44.53 8.00 -4.93
CA LEU A 659 -43.52 7.47 -4.02
C LEU A 659 -44.08 7.29 -2.60
N VAL A 660 -44.86 8.25 -2.11
CA VAL A 660 -45.53 8.17 -0.79
C VAL A 660 -46.49 6.98 -0.75
N GLU A 661 -47.34 6.81 -1.76
CA GLU A 661 -48.28 5.68 -1.88
C GLU A 661 -47.56 4.33 -1.99
N ALA A 662 -46.45 4.25 -2.75
CA ALA A 662 -45.66 3.02 -2.85
C ALA A 662 -44.99 2.64 -1.52
N VAL A 663 -44.48 3.63 -0.77
CA VAL A 663 -43.89 3.42 0.57
C VAL A 663 -44.96 3.03 1.59
N GLU A 664 -46.18 3.57 1.49
CA GLU A 664 -47.31 3.18 2.34
C GLU A 664 -47.70 1.71 2.15
N ARG A 665 -47.90 1.26 0.91
CA ARG A 665 -48.14 -0.17 0.62
C ARG A 665 -47.01 -1.06 1.14
N ARG A 666 -45.77 -0.62 1.00
CA ARG A 666 -44.59 -1.33 1.52
C ARG A 666 -44.53 -1.37 3.05
N LEU A 667 -44.99 -0.34 3.75
CA LEU A 667 -45.11 -0.31 5.22
C LEU A 667 -46.21 -1.28 5.68
N GLN A 668 -47.37 -1.28 5.02
CA GLN A 668 -48.50 -2.16 5.34
C GLN A 668 -48.16 -3.65 5.20
N ALA A 669 -47.35 -4.02 4.20
CA ALA A 669 -46.88 -5.39 4.01
C ALA A 669 -45.84 -5.87 5.04
N GLY A 670 -45.27 -4.96 5.85
CA GLY A 670 -44.40 -5.32 6.98
C GLY A 670 -43.16 -6.13 6.61
N GLU A 671 -42.96 -7.26 7.30
CA GLU A 671 -41.84 -8.18 7.08
C GLU A 671 -42.05 -9.07 5.84
N ALA A 672 -43.29 -9.54 5.61
CA ALA A 672 -43.67 -10.48 4.54
C ALA A 672 -43.86 -9.81 3.16
N ALA A 673 -43.20 -8.67 2.92
CA ALA A 673 -43.42 -7.86 1.73
C ALA A 673 -42.70 -8.40 0.49
N GLU A 674 -43.40 -8.40 -0.64
CA GLU A 674 -42.88 -8.79 -1.95
C GLU A 674 -41.69 -7.89 -2.41
N PRO A 675 -40.60 -8.46 -2.95
CA PRO A 675 -39.47 -7.71 -3.52
C PRO A 675 -39.83 -6.67 -4.60
N GLU A 676 -40.98 -6.86 -5.24
CA GLU A 676 -41.60 -6.02 -6.26
C GLU A 676 -41.93 -4.64 -5.72
N LEU A 677 -42.45 -4.54 -4.48
CA LEU A 677 -42.76 -3.27 -3.82
C LEU A 677 -41.49 -2.43 -3.59
N ASP A 678 -40.44 -3.11 -3.12
CA ASP A 678 -39.11 -2.52 -2.95
C ASP A 678 -38.56 -2.02 -4.30
N THR A 679 -38.71 -2.80 -5.37
CA THR A 679 -38.28 -2.44 -6.73
C THR A 679 -39.08 -1.27 -7.31
N ALA A 680 -40.38 -1.21 -7.04
CA ALA A 680 -41.27 -0.13 -7.45
C ALA A 680 -40.95 1.22 -6.77
N ILE A 681 -40.49 1.18 -5.52
CA ILE A 681 -39.96 2.35 -4.80
C ILE A 681 -38.62 2.79 -5.39
N GLU A 682 -37.70 1.84 -5.59
CA GLU A 682 -36.35 2.12 -6.10
C GLU A 682 -36.34 2.77 -7.49
N ARG A 683 -37.23 2.30 -8.40
CA ARG A 683 -37.42 2.92 -9.73
C ARG A 683 -37.90 4.38 -9.62
N ARG A 684 -38.87 4.66 -8.74
CA ARG A 684 -39.38 6.03 -8.50
C ARG A 684 -38.30 6.93 -7.89
N VAL A 685 -37.52 6.43 -6.94
CA VAL A 685 -36.39 7.19 -6.38
C VAL A 685 -35.33 7.46 -7.46
N ALA A 686 -35.01 6.51 -8.33
CA ALA A 686 -34.09 6.73 -9.45
C ALA A 686 -34.59 7.84 -10.39
N GLN A 687 -35.89 7.85 -10.73
CA GLN A 687 -36.53 8.89 -11.55
C GLN A 687 -36.46 10.28 -10.90
N LEU A 688 -36.63 10.40 -9.57
CA LEU A 688 -36.51 11.68 -8.85
C LEU A 688 -35.10 12.30 -8.92
N TYR A 689 -34.06 11.48 -9.07
CA TYR A 689 -32.68 11.92 -9.33
C TYR A 689 -32.34 11.95 -10.85
N GLY A 690 -33.33 11.75 -11.72
CA GLY A 690 -33.18 11.72 -13.17
C GLY A 690 -32.26 10.59 -13.68
N LEU A 691 -32.08 9.52 -12.92
CA LEU A 691 -31.13 8.45 -13.24
C LEU A 691 -31.71 7.51 -14.31
N GLU A 692 -31.03 7.42 -15.45
CA GLU A 692 -31.32 6.43 -16.48
C GLU A 692 -31.02 5.01 -15.99
N GLU A 693 -31.64 4.01 -16.63
CA GLU A 693 -31.50 2.60 -16.27
C GLU A 693 -30.04 2.13 -16.20
N LYS A 694 -29.19 2.52 -17.16
CA LYS A 694 -27.75 2.22 -17.16
C LYS A 694 -27.03 2.77 -15.92
N ALA A 695 -27.37 3.99 -15.47
CA ALA A 695 -26.80 4.59 -14.28
C ALA A 695 -27.31 3.90 -13.00
N PHE A 696 -28.60 3.54 -12.97
CA PHE A 696 -29.19 2.82 -11.84
C PHE A 696 -28.66 1.38 -11.71
N ALA A 697 -28.51 0.64 -12.81
CA ALA A 697 -27.86 -0.66 -12.83
C ALA A 697 -26.40 -0.57 -12.35
N ARG A 698 -25.67 0.50 -12.73
CA ARG A 698 -24.31 0.74 -12.23
C ARG A 698 -24.28 1.00 -10.73
N ILE A 699 -25.25 1.74 -10.18
CA ILE A 699 -25.45 1.90 -8.73
C ILE A 699 -25.64 0.54 -8.04
N GLN A 700 -26.55 -0.30 -8.54
CA GLN A 700 -26.84 -1.62 -7.99
C GLN A 700 -25.58 -2.50 -7.93
N LYS A 701 -24.86 -2.62 -9.04
CA LYS A 701 -23.59 -3.37 -9.14
C LYS A 701 -22.50 -2.80 -8.22
N SER A 702 -22.46 -1.47 -8.05
CA SER A 702 -21.47 -0.82 -7.17
C SER A 702 -21.67 -1.14 -5.69
N LEU A 703 -22.90 -1.42 -5.27
CA LEU A 703 -23.19 -1.78 -3.88
C LEU A 703 -22.81 -3.23 -3.52
N THR A 704 -22.72 -4.14 -4.49
CA THR A 704 -22.32 -5.55 -4.29
C THR A 704 -20.83 -5.79 -4.55
N GLU A 705 -20.22 -5.04 -5.46
CA GLU A 705 -18.77 -5.06 -5.69
C GLU A 705 -17.97 -4.73 -4.39
N PRO A 706 -17.01 -5.59 -3.98
CA PRO A 706 -16.21 -5.36 -2.77
C PRO A 706 -15.35 -4.11 -2.91
N ASP A 707 -15.13 -3.43 -1.79
CA ASP A 707 -14.18 -2.33 -1.72
C ASP A 707 -12.76 -2.85 -1.97
N ALA A 708 -11.99 -2.08 -2.75
CA ALA A 708 -10.59 -2.33 -3.10
C ALA A 708 -9.70 -1.27 -2.45
#